data_AF-A0A085M9X7-F1
#
_entry.id   AF-A0A085M9X7-F1
#
_cell.length_a   1.000
_cell.length_b   1.000
_cell.length_c   1.000
_cell.angle_alpha   90.00
_cell.angle_beta   90.00
_cell.angle_gamma   90.00
#
_symmetry.space_group_name_H-M   'P 1'
#
loop_
_entity.id
_entity.type
_entity.pdbx_description
1 polymer ?
#
loop_
_entity_poly.entity_id
_entity_poly.type
_entity_poly.pdbx_seq_one_letter_code
_entity_poly.pdbx_strand_id
1 'polypeptide(L)'
;MDIEDVFQCLCKWVTFVKQSPSPVSMDSLVTGHAFAEVLHIIDPGYFDENWRDSIKAAVNSSSYWRIKAFALRRLMKSLLKYSAEVCNNPIMGRIIPDVTLIARDNSLPELVKFMQLLVASAVHGPKGKEMIEAILTLEESIQQTIMLSIKELETSKGKCEPITPDEEKQVMFEELNDALQSHENIAAHCVQLETQLAEYAAEKQSLLSKIASLTQQLQASSSSLEELKKESSTKVAQLGATIKTLEMEMAKSENSRDMLSYELEQLQKELWDYQMRGTSKSEDQTRKAKDEIDELRAKAADADTFSEQVVTLKKKLEAVGDLRSQIKVLEEKNASLVASLVQSEEVGCTYVRRRVSFKKFFKEQRKSAARKVQLETLKMKLQQAELKAEEEGRKAVQFELELRKVTEKEAEMTQERDRLMQERKTLQDTVDELQCRLLETSSSSGIAQSSLEVGPPGADMDTVMALVADAPVEIKQKLIQLYQENRLLRLRLANEKEATSDSEISQNTFAGERATAASNVATKSTTVPPDETEVNLLKSQVEKLTAELEAKEEQIKQDKKVYYDNLEKARQVIYALNTAVKCGADTNYTISDIEAMKASIAQKESMIEDMQESFNRSKIMYEQEERLITTAFHELAWQLHRKAGEERLAIAFGEEPPTFLNQQRQLSMTKPKAAGDTYANHSYRWLTVLLALVFVSAACGSDTWWQAVDCCVVGHEFNEADIFQFIWHVFFPSFGLTFYDCTERSRFEKKKTLCYCVPPFGNCGAVVGRLNVCPPVSPAK
;
A
#
# COMPACT_ATOMS: atom_id res chain seq x y z
N MET A 1 69.49 72.72 61.42
CA MET A 1 68.54 71.64 61.76
C MET A 1 67.27 71.99 61.03
N ASP A 2 66.75 71.10 60.20
CA ASP A 2 65.52 71.36 59.45
C ASP A 2 64.32 71.43 60.42
N ILE A 3 63.25 72.12 60.03
CA ILE A 3 62.00 72.17 60.81
C ILE A 3 61.40 70.76 60.92
N GLU A 4 61.59 69.93 59.88
CA GLU A 4 61.23 68.51 59.89
C GLU A 4 62.09 67.68 60.86
N ASP A 5 63.42 67.88 60.91
CA ASP A 5 64.30 67.23 61.90
C ASP A 5 63.86 67.55 63.34
N VAL A 6 63.59 68.85 63.59
CA VAL A 6 63.13 69.35 64.89
C VAL A 6 61.78 68.73 65.24
N PHE A 7 60.83 68.70 64.30
CA PHE A 7 59.52 68.10 64.49
C PHE A 7 59.62 66.61 64.86
N GLN A 8 60.43 65.84 64.13
CA GLN A 8 60.60 64.41 64.38
C GLN A 8 61.24 64.13 65.75
N CYS A 9 62.26 64.92 66.15
CA CYS A 9 62.85 64.81 67.48
C CYS A 9 61.86 65.15 68.60
N LEU A 10 61.03 66.18 68.42
CA LEU A 10 59.97 66.54 69.36
C LEU A 10 58.85 65.48 69.40
N CYS A 11 58.55 64.80 68.29
CA CYS A 11 57.60 63.68 68.25
C CYS A 11 58.13 62.44 68.98
N LYS A 12 59.42 62.13 68.88
CA LYS A 12 60.06 61.08 69.71
C LYS A 12 59.89 61.40 71.20
N TRP A 13 60.16 62.64 71.61
CA TRP A 13 59.96 63.08 73.00
C TRP A 13 58.50 62.97 73.48
N VAL A 14 57.51 63.42 72.70
CA VAL A 14 56.09 63.28 73.04
C VAL A 14 55.68 61.80 73.18
N THR A 15 56.22 60.92 72.32
CA THR A 15 55.95 59.46 72.39
C THR A 15 56.50 58.85 73.69
N PHE A 16 57.71 59.25 74.09
CA PHE A 16 58.35 58.81 75.33
C PHE A 16 57.61 59.29 76.59
N VAL A 17 57.25 60.59 76.67
CA VAL A 17 56.50 61.13 77.82
C VAL A 17 55.14 60.45 77.99
N LYS A 18 54.51 60.03 76.88
CA LYS A 18 53.25 59.27 76.88
C LYS A 18 53.39 57.80 77.30
N GLN A 19 54.61 57.24 77.33
CA GLN A 19 54.89 55.81 77.54
C GLN A 19 54.11 54.89 76.57
N SER A 20 53.73 55.38 75.39
CA SER A 20 52.86 54.68 74.45
C SER A 20 53.67 53.91 73.38
N PRO A 21 53.38 52.62 73.12
CA PRO A 21 54.13 51.82 72.14
C PRO A 21 53.82 52.18 70.68
N SER A 22 52.80 53.01 70.42
CA SER A 22 52.48 53.54 69.09
C SER A 22 53.14 54.90 68.87
N PRO A 23 53.73 55.17 67.67
CA PRO A 23 54.24 56.49 67.34
C PRO A 23 53.11 57.51 67.28
N VAL A 24 53.40 58.74 67.68
CA VAL A 24 52.41 59.83 67.73
C VAL A 24 52.05 60.28 66.31
N SER A 25 50.85 59.92 65.85
CA SER A 25 50.32 60.36 64.56
C SER A 25 50.14 61.89 64.50
N MET A 26 50.46 62.47 63.34
CA MET A 26 50.26 63.89 63.03
C MET A 26 48.81 64.35 63.30
N ASP A 27 47.82 63.51 63.00
CA ASP A 27 46.41 63.81 63.32
C ASP A 27 46.17 63.94 64.82
N SER A 28 46.88 63.20 65.68
CA SER A 28 46.76 63.29 67.15
C SER A 28 47.33 64.61 67.70
N LEU A 29 48.31 65.19 67.01
CA LEU A 29 48.90 66.50 67.31
C LEU A 29 48.00 67.64 66.80
N VAL A 30 47.55 67.58 65.54
CA VAL A 30 46.66 68.57 64.93
C VAL A 30 45.26 68.59 65.56
N THR A 31 44.80 67.47 66.12
CA THR A 31 43.57 67.44 66.95
C THR A 31 43.79 67.92 68.40
N GLY A 32 45.04 68.09 68.84
CA GLY A 32 45.38 68.49 70.21
C GLY A 32 45.25 67.37 71.26
N HIS A 33 44.77 66.17 70.89
CA HIS A 33 44.66 65.02 71.78
C HIS A 33 46.00 64.68 72.45
N ALA A 34 47.08 64.62 71.66
CA ALA A 34 48.41 64.30 72.19
C ALA A 34 48.91 65.35 73.19
N PHE A 35 48.59 66.63 72.97
CA PHE A 35 48.98 67.73 73.86
C PHE A 35 48.17 67.74 75.17
N ALA A 36 46.88 67.44 75.12
CA ALA A 36 46.04 67.31 76.31
C ALA A 36 46.54 66.18 77.24
N GLU A 37 46.97 65.06 76.65
CA GLU A 37 47.51 63.92 77.42
C GLU A 37 48.90 64.20 77.99
N VAL A 38 49.81 64.82 77.22
CA VAL A 38 51.13 65.22 77.74
C VAL A 38 51.02 66.24 78.87
N LEU A 39 50.13 67.24 78.77
CA LEU A 39 49.94 68.24 79.82
C LEU A 39 49.41 67.62 81.13
N HIS A 40 48.47 66.67 81.02
CA HIS A 40 48.03 65.88 82.18
C HIS A 40 49.16 65.06 82.82
N ILE A 41 50.09 64.51 82.03
CA ILE A 41 51.23 63.74 82.55
C ILE A 41 52.26 64.65 83.24
N ILE A 42 52.51 65.86 82.69
CA ILE A 42 53.41 66.87 83.24
C ILE A 42 52.93 67.34 84.62
N ASP A 43 51.65 67.73 84.73
CA ASP A 43 51.05 68.19 85.98
C ASP A 43 49.57 67.75 86.08
N PRO A 44 49.32 66.56 86.68
CA PRO A 44 47.95 66.08 86.93
C PRO A 44 47.15 66.94 87.91
N GLY A 45 47.80 67.84 88.67
CA GLY A 45 47.18 68.73 89.64
C GLY A 45 46.64 70.02 89.01
N TYR A 46 47.32 70.56 88.00
CA TYR A 46 46.83 71.70 87.21
C TYR A 46 45.93 71.27 86.04
N PHE A 47 46.26 70.14 85.40
CA PHE A 47 45.55 69.61 84.24
C PHE A 47 44.76 68.35 84.61
N ASP A 48 43.63 68.54 85.28
CA ASP A 48 42.82 67.44 85.82
C ASP A 48 42.18 66.54 84.73
N GLU A 49 41.64 65.40 85.15
CA GLU A 49 41.00 64.44 84.25
C GLU A 49 39.79 65.05 83.52
N ASN A 50 39.02 65.92 84.19
CA ASN A 50 37.86 66.57 83.59
C ASN A 50 38.27 67.58 82.51
N TRP A 51 39.32 68.37 82.72
CA TRP A 51 39.89 69.27 81.70
C TRP A 51 40.37 68.49 80.48
N ARG A 52 41.13 67.42 80.72
CA ARG A 52 41.68 66.53 79.67
C ARG A 52 40.56 65.94 78.84
N ASP A 53 39.56 65.33 79.49
CA ASP A 53 38.51 64.58 78.80
C ASP A 53 37.45 65.53 78.19
N SER A 54 37.29 66.74 78.73
CA SER A 54 36.55 67.84 78.09
C SER A 54 37.22 68.35 76.79
N ILE A 55 38.52 68.13 76.61
CA ILE A 55 39.23 68.40 75.35
C ILE A 55 39.12 67.19 74.41
N LYS A 56 39.24 65.95 74.92
CA LYS A 56 39.02 64.73 74.12
C LYS A 56 37.60 64.67 73.52
N ALA A 57 36.57 64.87 74.33
CA ALA A 57 35.17 64.85 73.90
C ALA A 57 34.87 65.91 72.82
N ALA A 58 35.52 67.09 72.91
CA ALA A 58 35.35 68.15 71.94
C ALA A 58 35.86 67.77 70.54
N VAL A 59 36.85 66.88 70.41
CA VAL A 59 37.50 66.59 69.12
C VAL A 59 37.22 65.18 68.58
N ASN A 60 36.88 64.21 69.45
CA ASN A 60 36.29 62.93 69.02
C ASN A 60 34.96 63.09 68.25
N SER A 61 34.32 64.26 68.33
CA SER A 61 32.98 64.50 67.78
C SER A 61 32.94 65.03 66.34
N SER A 62 34.07 65.42 65.72
CA SER A 62 34.06 65.88 64.31
C SER A 62 35.43 66.00 63.65
N SER A 63 35.51 65.68 62.36
CA SER A 63 36.68 65.94 61.49
C SER A 63 36.89 67.44 61.17
N TYR A 64 35.91 68.30 61.49
CA TYR A 64 35.88 69.68 61.03
C TYR A 64 36.96 70.58 61.67
N TRP A 65 37.81 71.19 60.84
CA TRP A 65 38.99 71.97 61.27
C TRP A 65 38.69 73.08 62.29
N ARG A 66 37.51 73.71 62.23
CA ARG A 66 37.13 74.77 63.19
C ARG A 66 37.01 74.26 64.63
N ILE A 67 36.70 72.97 64.80
CA ILE A 67 36.62 72.28 66.10
C ILE A 67 38.03 71.91 66.58
N LYS A 68 38.89 71.37 65.69
CA LYS A 68 40.34 71.20 65.97
C LYS A 68 40.97 72.52 66.43
N ALA A 69 40.71 73.61 65.71
CA ALA A 69 41.16 74.97 66.04
C ALA A 69 40.58 75.51 67.35
N PHE A 70 39.39 75.09 67.77
CA PHE A 70 38.81 75.49 69.06
C PHE A 70 39.50 74.76 70.22
N ALA A 71 39.70 73.45 70.11
CA ALA A 71 40.40 72.65 71.11
C ALA A 71 41.87 73.10 71.28
N LEU A 72 42.60 73.28 70.18
CA LEU A 72 43.96 73.83 70.21
C LEU A 72 44.02 75.27 70.78
N ARG A 73 43.01 76.13 70.56
CA ARG A 73 42.95 77.47 71.19
C ARG A 73 42.68 77.39 72.69
N ARG A 74 41.91 76.39 73.14
CA ARG A 74 41.70 76.12 74.58
C ARG A 74 42.99 75.59 75.22
N LEU A 75 43.67 74.65 74.57
CA LEU A 75 44.99 74.15 74.98
C LEU A 75 46.01 75.29 75.08
N MET A 76 46.15 76.11 74.03
CA MET A 76 47.06 77.26 74.00
C MET A 76 46.80 78.24 75.15
N LYS A 77 45.52 78.56 75.42
CA LYS A 77 45.15 79.43 76.55
C LYS A 77 45.50 78.81 77.91
N SER A 78 45.24 77.52 78.11
CA SER A 78 45.63 76.83 79.36
C SER A 78 47.15 76.71 79.50
N LEU A 79 47.89 76.48 78.40
CA LEU A 79 49.35 76.37 78.39
C LEU A 79 50.03 77.71 78.70
N LEU A 80 49.63 78.80 78.04
CA LEU A 80 50.16 80.14 78.31
C LEU A 80 49.82 80.61 79.74
N LYS A 81 48.64 80.26 80.24
CA LYS A 81 48.24 80.54 81.63
C LYS A 81 49.13 79.77 82.61
N TYR A 82 49.35 78.48 82.39
CA TYR A 82 50.24 77.63 83.19
C TYR A 82 51.70 78.12 83.14
N SER A 83 52.21 78.55 81.98
CA SER A 83 53.57 79.09 81.88
C SER A 83 53.78 80.38 82.66
N ALA A 84 52.75 81.22 82.75
CA ALA A 84 52.79 82.48 83.48
C ALA A 84 52.54 82.30 85.00
N GLU A 85 51.63 81.41 85.39
CA GLU A 85 51.22 81.21 86.80
C GLU A 85 52.10 80.21 87.56
N VAL A 86 52.61 79.17 86.89
CA VAL A 86 53.30 78.03 87.53
C VAL A 86 54.77 77.97 87.14
N CYS A 87 55.07 78.08 85.84
CA CYS A 87 56.46 78.01 85.35
C CYS A 87 57.25 79.31 85.58
N ASN A 88 56.56 80.39 85.96
CA ASN A 88 57.10 81.69 86.37
C ASN A 88 58.10 82.33 85.38
N ASN A 89 57.97 82.01 84.08
CA ASN A 89 58.87 82.45 83.02
C ASN A 89 58.13 83.37 82.00
N PRO A 90 58.23 84.71 82.12
CA PRO A 90 57.48 85.65 81.28
C PRO A 90 57.97 85.71 79.83
N ILE A 91 59.10 85.09 79.50
CA ILE A 91 59.74 85.14 78.18
C ILE A 91 58.87 84.42 77.12
N MET A 92 58.07 83.44 77.55
CA MET A 92 57.18 82.66 76.67
C MET A 92 56.12 83.48 75.93
N GLY A 93 55.80 84.70 76.38
CA GLY A 93 54.81 85.57 75.74
C GLY A 93 55.19 86.07 74.33
N ARG A 94 56.39 85.76 73.82
CA ARG A 94 56.87 86.20 72.50
C ARG A 94 56.73 85.18 71.37
N ILE A 95 56.57 83.88 71.68
CA ILE A 95 56.25 82.85 70.68
C ILE A 95 54.81 82.40 70.89
N ILE A 96 53.90 82.91 70.05
CA ILE A 96 52.48 82.52 70.03
C ILE A 96 52.21 81.79 68.71
N PRO A 97 52.14 80.45 68.71
CA PRO A 97 51.82 79.67 67.52
C PRO A 97 50.44 79.97 66.93
N ASP A 98 50.33 80.10 65.60
CA ASP A 98 49.03 80.24 64.95
C ASP A 98 48.29 78.89 64.85
N VAL A 99 47.52 78.62 65.90
CA VAL A 99 46.60 77.50 66.01
C VAL A 99 45.65 77.35 64.81
N THR A 100 45.28 78.43 64.11
CA THR A 100 44.36 78.34 62.96
C THR A 100 45.05 77.75 61.73
N LEU A 101 46.33 78.05 61.52
CA LEU A 101 47.17 77.43 60.47
C LEU A 101 47.49 75.97 60.81
N ILE A 102 47.75 75.63 62.08
CA ILE A 102 47.91 74.23 62.52
C ILE A 102 46.65 73.43 62.18
N ALA A 103 45.47 73.95 62.55
CA ALA A 103 44.22 73.20 62.45
C ALA A 103 43.64 73.08 61.03
N ARG A 104 43.91 74.07 60.14
CA ARG A 104 43.38 74.10 58.77
C ARG A 104 44.35 73.51 57.75
N ASP A 105 45.64 73.83 57.88
CA ASP A 105 46.65 73.60 56.85
C ASP A 105 47.77 72.65 57.31
N ASN A 106 47.65 72.05 58.50
CA ASN A 106 48.64 71.18 59.14
C ASN A 106 50.04 71.82 59.23
N SER A 107 50.11 73.14 59.45
CA SER A 107 51.35 73.92 59.37
C SER A 107 52.45 73.43 60.34
N LEU A 108 53.48 72.79 59.78
CA LEU A 108 54.62 72.21 60.50
C LEU A 108 55.39 73.24 61.36
N PRO A 109 55.74 74.46 60.87
CA PRO A 109 56.47 75.43 61.70
C PRO A 109 55.67 75.92 62.91
N GLU A 110 54.35 76.09 62.77
CA GLU A 110 53.50 76.47 63.89
C GLU A 110 53.32 75.31 64.88
N LEU A 111 53.25 74.08 64.39
CA LEU A 111 53.19 72.88 65.23
C LEU A 111 54.50 72.68 66.02
N VAL A 112 55.66 72.94 65.40
CA VAL A 112 56.96 72.95 66.10
C VAL A 112 56.99 74.01 67.19
N LYS A 113 56.60 75.27 66.92
CA LYS A 113 56.53 76.32 67.96
C LYS A 113 55.62 75.91 69.13
N PHE A 114 54.49 75.24 68.85
CA PHE A 114 53.61 74.70 69.90
C PHE A 114 54.31 73.63 70.73
N MET A 115 55.04 72.71 70.10
CA MET A 115 55.80 71.66 70.78
C MET A 115 56.99 72.22 71.58
N GLN A 116 57.67 73.26 71.11
CA GLN A 116 58.73 73.96 71.85
C GLN A 116 58.18 74.64 73.11
N LEU A 117 57.05 75.34 73.00
CA LEU A 117 56.33 75.94 74.14
C LEU A 117 55.91 74.87 75.17
N LEU A 118 55.46 73.71 74.69
CA LEU A 118 55.09 72.56 75.53
C LEU A 118 56.30 71.93 76.24
N VAL A 119 57.40 71.67 75.53
CA VAL A 119 58.66 71.14 76.11
C VAL A 119 59.20 72.09 77.17
N ALA A 120 59.28 73.38 76.87
CA ALA A 120 59.82 74.34 77.82
C ALA A 120 58.87 74.51 79.03
N SER A 121 57.55 74.35 78.88
CA SER A 121 56.59 74.29 80.00
C SER A 121 56.71 73.00 80.82
N ALA A 122 57.11 71.88 80.19
CA ALA A 122 57.40 70.63 80.90
C ALA A 122 58.68 70.73 81.75
N VAL A 123 59.72 71.36 81.20
CA VAL A 123 61.03 71.58 81.86
C VAL A 123 60.97 72.60 82.98
N HIS A 124 60.12 73.65 82.87
CA HIS A 124 59.94 74.67 83.91
C HIS A 124 58.76 74.38 84.88
N GLY A 125 58.05 73.25 84.71
CA GLY A 125 56.96 72.84 85.60
C GLY A 125 57.44 72.36 86.98
N PRO A 126 56.52 72.02 87.91
CA PRO A 126 56.87 71.59 89.26
C PRO A 126 57.63 70.26 89.27
N LYS A 127 57.34 69.37 88.30
CA LYS A 127 58.11 68.14 88.01
C LYS A 127 59.28 68.37 87.04
N GLY A 128 59.69 69.61 86.80
CA GLY A 128 60.71 69.97 85.80
C GLY A 128 62.03 69.21 85.97
N LYS A 129 62.44 68.90 87.19
CA LYS A 129 63.64 68.08 87.48
C LYS A 129 63.49 66.63 87.00
N GLU A 130 62.38 65.97 87.33
CA GLU A 130 62.05 64.63 86.83
C GLU A 130 62.00 64.61 85.30
N MET A 131 61.44 65.66 84.68
CA MET A 131 61.38 65.81 83.22
C MET A 131 62.78 66.02 82.60
N ILE A 132 63.67 66.79 83.23
CA ILE A 132 65.06 66.96 82.78
C ILE A 132 65.83 65.64 82.89
N GLU A 133 65.72 64.93 84.01
CA GLU A 133 66.35 63.61 84.20
C GLU A 133 65.83 62.60 83.16
N ALA A 134 64.52 62.59 82.90
CA ALA A 134 63.93 61.76 81.86
C ALA A 134 64.43 62.14 80.44
N ILE A 135 64.56 63.43 80.12
CA ILE A 135 65.14 63.90 78.85
C ILE A 135 66.60 63.47 78.69
N LEU A 136 67.39 63.45 79.77
CA LEU A 136 68.78 62.99 79.75
C LEU A 136 68.95 61.48 79.48
N THR A 137 67.86 60.69 79.52
CA THR A 137 67.87 59.27 79.10
C THR A 137 67.59 59.06 77.61
N LEU A 138 67.26 60.12 76.86
CA LEU A 138 66.93 60.06 75.43
C LEU A 138 68.15 60.12 74.51
N GLU A 139 67.94 59.80 73.24
CA GLU A 139 68.92 59.96 72.15
C GLU A 139 69.50 61.38 72.10
N GLU A 140 70.81 61.52 71.92
CA GLU A 140 71.52 62.82 72.02
C GLU A 140 70.96 63.89 71.05
N SER A 141 70.55 63.48 69.85
CA SER A 141 69.87 64.31 68.85
C SER A 141 68.63 65.03 69.42
N ILE A 142 67.83 64.33 70.22
CA ILE A 142 66.63 64.86 70.88
C ILE A 142 67.05 65.83 72.00
N GLN A 143 68.07 65.48 72.79
CA GLN A 143 68.58 66.33 73.88
C GLN A 143 69.08 67.69 73.35
N GLN A 144 69.88 67.68 72.28
CA GLN A 144 70.39 68.90 71.63
C GLN A 144 69.24 69.76 71.07
N THR A 145 68.27 69.14 70.40
CA THR A 145 67.07 69.83 69.85
C THR A 145 66.26 70.54 70.95
N ILE A 146 66.04 69.86 72.07
CA ILE A 146 65.33 70.42 73.24
C ILE A 146 66.11 71.58 73.85
N MET A 147 67.44 71.45 74.01
CA MET A 147 68.27 72.50 74.61
C MET A 147 68.29 73.79 73.78
N LEU A 148 68.40 73.67 72.45
CA LEU A 148 68.37 74.83 71.54
C LEU A 148 67.01 75.55 71.59
N SER A 149 65.92 74.78 71.59
CA SER A 149 64.55 75.29 71.68
C SER A 149 64.24 76.07 72.96
N ILE A 150 65.04 75.91 74.01
CA ILE A 150 64.94 76.69 75.26
C ILE A 150 65.80 77.97 75.20
N LYS A 151 67.00 77.89 74.59
CA LYS A 151 67.98 79.01 74.54
C LYS A 151 67.61 80.15 73.60
N GLU A 152 66.81 79.88 72.56
CA GLU A 152 66.48 80.88 71.52
C GLU A 152 65.65 82.08 72.05
N LEU A 153 65.10 81.99 73.26
CA LEU A 153 64.02 82.86 73.74
C LEU A 153 64.42 84.25 74.28
N GLU A 154 65.71 84.59 74.48
CA GLU A 154 66.10 85.66 75.45
C GLU A 154 66.29 87.13 74.96
N THR A 155 67.41 87.48 74.32
CA THR A 155 68.09 88.80 74.57
C THR A 155 67.80 89.94 73.57
N SER A 156 67.65 91.20 74.04
CA SER A 156 67.75 92.47 73.21
C SER A 156 67.41 93.79 73.98
N LYS A 157 68.12 94.95 73.77
CA LYS A 157 67.75 96.39 74.14
C LYS A 157 68.86 97.49 73.88
N GLY A 158 68.55 98.82 73.80
CA GLY A 158 69.51 99.99 73.73
C GLY A 158 68.92 101.46 73.54
N LYS A 159 69.70 102.58 73.71
CA LYS A 159 69.34 104.05 73.46
C LYS A 159 70.55 105.07 73.44
N CYS A 160 70.39 106.38 73.04
CA CYS A 160 71.43 107.48 72.99
C CYS A 160 70.88 108.96 73.13
N GLU A 161 71.69 110.03 73.44
CA GLU A 161 71.34 111.51 73.43
C GLU A 161 72.55 112.54 73.65
N PRO A 162 72.46 113.89 73.38
CA PRO A 162 73.58 114.91 73.42
C PRO A 162 73.34 116.28 74.19
N ILE A 163 74.25 117.30 74.07
CA ILE A 163 74.28 118.65 74.78
C ILE A 163 74.66 119.86 73.83
N THR A 164 74.71 121.13 74.32
CA THR A 164 74.50 122.46 73.65
C THR A 164 75.65 123.53 73.83
N PRO A 165 75.58 124.78 73.26
CA PRO A 165 76.77 125.64 72.98
C PRO A 165 76.96 126.94 73.82
N ASP A 166 78.16 127.55 73.72
CA ASP A 166 78.46 129.00 73.91
C ASP A 166 79.79 129.41 73.20
N GLU A 167 80.13 128.73 72.10
CA GLU A 167 81.34 129.04 71.29
C GLU A 167 81.06 130.14 70.22
N GLU A 168 79.81 130.66 70.21
CA GLU A 168 79.04 131.41 69.20
C GLU A 168 79.64 132.74 68.66
N LYS A 169 80.96 132.98 68.76
CA LYS A 169 81.60 134.17 68.14
C LYS A 169 82.87 133.88 67.39
N GLN A 170 83.79 133.13 67.98
CA GLN A 170 84.87 132.56 67.18
C GLN A 170 84.27 131.46 66.29
N VAL A 171 83.46 130.57 66.88
CA VAL A 171 82.57 129.71 66.12
C VAL A 171 81.24 130.36 65.73
N MET A 172 81.10 131.68 65.59
CA MET A 172 80.15 132.22 64.57
C MET A 172 80.85 132.51 63.24
N PHE A 173 82.19 132.55 63.20
CA PHE A 173 82.94 132.54 61.94
C PHE A 173 83.38 131.12 61.57
N GLU A 174 83.74 130.31 62.57
CA GLU A 174 83.78 128.86 62.43
C GLU A 174 82.36 128.26 62.25
N GLU A 175 81.26 128.67 62.92
CA GLU A 175 79.90 128.27 62.44
C GLU A 175 79.57 128.86 61.06
N LEU A 176 80.06 130.03 60.64
CA LEU A 176 79.74 130.48 59.28
C LEU A 176 80.48 129.64 58.23
N ASN A 177 81.73 129.25 58.50
CA ASN A 177 82.49 128.32 57.66
C ASN A 177 81.94 126.88 57.76
N ASP A 178 81.59 126.42 58.95
CA ASP A 178 81.15 125.06 59.24
C ASP A 178 79.65 124.90 58.96
N ALA A 179 78.86 125.98 58.91
CA ALA A 179 77.53 126.01 58.32
C ALA A 179 77.59 126.20 56.80
N LEU A 180 78.66 126.78 56.24
CA LEU A 180 78.91 126.68 54.79
C LEU A 180 79.31 125.25 54.41
N GLN A 181 80.25 124.63 55.12
CA GLN A 181 80.64 123.24 54.92
C GLN A 181 79.51 122.26 55.30
N SER A 182 78.73 122.54 56.35
CA SER A 182 77.53 121.78 56.68
C SER A 182 76.43 122.01 55.65
N HIS A 183 76.25 123.21 55.10
CA HIS A 183 75.33 123.45 53.99
C HIS A 183 75.79 122.73 52.71
N GLU A 184 77.09 122.67 52.42
CA GLU A 184 77.65 121.88 51.31
C GLU A 184 77.51 120.37 51.56
N ASN A 185 77.75 119.90 52.78
CA ASN A 185 77.56 118.49 53.18
C ASN A 185 76.07 118.09 53.19
N ILE A 186 75.17 118.97 53.64
CA ILE A 186 73.72 118.81 53.61
C ILE A 186 73.23 118.86 52.15
N ALA A 187 73.75 119.76 51.31
CA ALA A 187 73.43 119.79 49.89
C ALA A 187 73.93 118.52 49.17
N ALA A 188 75.14 118.06 49.46
CA ALA A 188 75.67 116.79 48.94
C ALA A 188 74.85 115.59 49.43
N HIS A 189 74.42 115.58 50.70
CA HIS A 189 73.54 114.55 51.25
C HIS A 189 72.11 114.63 50.70
N CYS A 190 71.58 115.81 50.41
CA CYS A 190 70.32 116.00 49.69
C CYS A 190 70.42 115.47 48.26
N VAL A 191 71.49 115.80 47.52
CA VAL A 191 71.76 115.22 46.19
C VAL A 191 71.94 113.70 46.28
N GLN A 192 72.58 113.18 47.33
CA GLN A 192 72.70 111.74 47.56
C GLN A 192 71.33 111.08 47.82
N LEU A 193 70.48 111.68 48.64
CA LEU A 193 69.10 111.22 48.86
C LEU A 193 68.23 111.36 47.60
N GLU A 194 68.39 112.41 46.81
CA GLU A 194 67.70 112.59 45.53
C GLU A 194 68.12 111.52 44.51
N THR A 195 69.42 111.19 44.43
CA THR A 195 69.89 110.08 43.59
C THR A 195 69.39 108.72 44.09
N GLN A 196 69.39 108.44 45.40
CA GLN A 196 68.80 107.22 45.95
C GLN A 196 67.28 107.14 45.70
N LEU A 197 66.55 108.26 45.82
CA LEU A 197 65.13 108.33 45.49
C LEU A 197 64.87 108.12 43.99
N ALA A 198 65.76 108.59 43.11
CA ALA A 198 65.70 108.31 41.68
C ALA A 198 65.98 106.83 41.36
N GLU A 199 66.97 106.22 42.03
CA GLU A 199 67.27 104.78 41.92
C GLU A 199 66.08 103.93 42.40
N TYR A 200 65.54 104.19 43.59
CA TYR A 200 64.35 103.48 44.09
C TYR A 200 63.09 103.76 43.25
N ALA A 201 62.95 104.94 42.64
CA ALA A 201 61.87 105.21 41.70
C ALA A 201 62.02 104.41 40.39
N ALA A 202 63.25 104.27 39.87
CA ALA A 202 63.55 103.44 38.71
C ALA A 202 63.36 101.94 38.99
N GLU A 203 63.81 101.45 40.15
CA GLU A 203 63.58 100.07 40.59
C GLU A 203 62.07 99.79 40.76
N LYS A 204 61.34 100.68 41.45
CA LYS A 204 59.88 100.60 41.59
C LYS A 204 59.19 100.56 40.21
N GLN A 205 59.61 101.37 39.26
CA GLN A 205 59.05 101.37 37.90
C GLN A 205 59.38 100.08 37.13
N SER A 206 60.59 99.53 37.31
CA SER A 206 61.01 98.23 36.78
C SER A 206 60.18 97.08 37.36
N LEU A 207 59.98 97.07 38.68
CA LEU A 207 59.14 96.08 39.38
C LEU A 207 57.68 96.19 38.96
N LEU A 208 57.11 97.40 38.81
CA LEU A 208 55.76 97.60 38.29
C LEU A 208 55.62 97.10 36.84
N SER A 209 56.61 97.37 35.99
CA SER A 209 56.67 96.81 34.62
C SER A 209 56.71 95.27 34.65
N LYS A 210 57.51 94.68 35.54
CA LYS A 210 57.60 93.22 35.70
C LYS A 210 56.28 92.63 36.17
N ILE A 211 55.64 93.21 37.19
CA ILE A 211 54.31 92.81 37.70
C ILE A 211 53.26 92.91 36.59
N ALA A 212 53.25 93.98 35.79
CA ALA A 212 52.34 94.11 34.65
C ALA A 212 52.56 92.98 33.63
N SER A 213 53.81 92.68 33.26
CA SER A 213 54.13 91.61 32.32
C SER A 213 53.70 90.21 32.82
N LEU A 214 53.92 89.92 34.12
CA LEU A 214 53.51 88.66 34.74
C LEU A 214 51.99 88.56 34.86
N THR A 215 51.30 89.67 35.14
CA THR A 215 49.84 89.73 35.17
C THR A 215 49.25 89.46 33.79
N GLN A 216 49.82 90.06 32.74
CA GLN A 216 49.41 89.82 31.35
C GLN A 216 49.67 88.37 30.92
N GLN A 217 50.80 87.77 31.30
CA GLN A 217 51.09 86.35 31.07
C GLN A 217 50.08 85.44 31.78
N LEU A 218 49.80 85.67 33.06
CA LEU A 218 48.76 84.94 33.81
C LEU A 218 47.38 85.06 33.15
N GLN A 219 47.02 86.25 32.67
CA GLN A 219 45.74 86.50 32.01
C GLN A 219 45.62 85.77 30.67
N ALA A 220 46.70 85.71 29.87
CA ALA A 220 46.77 84.94 28.63
C ALA A 220 46.77 83.41 28.87
N SER A 221 47.45 82.94 29.91
CA SER A 221 47.37 81.53 30.32
C SER A 221 45.97 81.16 30.81
N SER A 222 45.28 82.07 31.51
CA SER A 222 43.91 81.89 31.97
C SER A 222 42.91 81.81 30.82
N SER A 223 43.01 82.69 29.82
CA SER A 223 42.14 82.61 28.62
C SER A 223 42.38 81.34 27.82
N SER A 224 43.64 80.91 27.64
CA SER A 224 43.97 79.65 26.98
C SER A 224 43.42 78.42 27.74
N LEU A 225 43.47 78.43 29.09
CA LEU A 225 42.86 77.39 29.91
C LEU A 225 41.32 77.35 29.78
N GLU A 226 40.67 78.52 29.69
CA GLU A 226 39.24 78.65 29.43
C GLU A 226 38.83 78.15 28.03
N GLU A 227 39.65 78.40 27.02
CA GLU A 227 39.45 77.87 25.66
C GLU A 227 39.62 76.35 25.62
N LEU A 228 40.70 75.81 26.20
CA LEU A 228 40.92 74.37 26.34
C LEU A 228 39.81 73.67 27.13
N LYS A 229 39.27 74.32 28.18
CA LYS A 229 38.09 73.83 28.91
C LYS A 229 36.86 73.75 28.00
N LYS A 230 36.55 74.81 27.25
CA LYS A 230 35.42 74.85 26.32
C LYS A 230 35.58 73.81 25.21
N GLU A 231 36.77 73.66 24.65
CA GLU A 231 37.05 72.67 23.63
C GLU A 231 36.99 71.23 24.20
N SER A 232 37.37 71.02 25.46
CA SER A 232 37.16 69.74 26.14
C SER A 232 35.68 69.44 26.39
N SER A 233 34.86 70.44 26.74
CA SER A 233 33.43 70.23 27.00
C SER A 233 32.63 70.05 25.72
N THR A 234 33.00 70.70 24.61
CA THR A 234 32.42 70.41 23.29
C THR A 234 32.82 69.03 22.79
N LYS A 235 34.07 68.59 22.99
CA LYS A 235 34.51 67.21 22.69
C LYS A 235 33.74 66.18 23.53
N VAL A 236 33.55 66.41 24.83
CA VAL A 236 32.72 65.55 25.70
C VAL A 236 31.25 65.55 25.28
N ALA A 237 30.69 66.69 24.88
CA ALA A 237 29.31 66.77 24.38
C ALA A 237 29.14 66.06 23.02
N GLN A 238 30.12 66.16 22.12
CA GLN A 238 30.15 65.42 20.85
C GLN A 238 30.26 63.90 21.09
N LEU A 239 31.16 63.47 21.97
CA LEU A 239 31.27 62.05 22.35
C LEU A 239 29.95 61.54 22.96
N GLY A 240 29.36 62.28 23.89
CA GLY A 240 28.05 61.97 24.46
C GLY A 240 26.90 61.94 23.45
N ALA A 241 26.99 62.72 22.36
CA ALA A 241 26.05 62.63 21.25
C ALA A 241 26.30 61.35 20.41
N THR A 242 27.55 61.05 20.06
CA THR A 242 27.88 59.83 19.30
C THR A 242 27.54 58.54 20.06
N ILE A 243 27.72 58.52 21.38
CA ILE A 243 27.31 57.40 22.24
C ILE A 243 25.79 57.19 22.12
N LYS A 244 24.98 58.25 22.21
CA LYS A 244 23.52 58.16 22.04
C LYS A 244 23.10 57.71 20.65
N THR A 245 23.81 58.14 19.60
CA THR A 245 23.56 57.64 18.23
C THR A 245 23.83 56.14 18.15
N LEU A 246 24.95 55.67 18.70
CA LEU A 246 25.30 54.24 18.73
C LEU A 246 24.35 53.42 19.61
N GLU A 247 23.86 53.96 20.74
CA GLU A 247 22.81 53.34 21.57
C GLU A 247 21.50 53.17 20.78
N MET A 248 21.09 54.18 20.00
CA MET A 248 19.90 54.11 19.16
C MET A 248 20.07 53.15 17.96
N GLU A 249 21.26 53.09 17.35
CA GLU A 249 21.58 52.13 16.30
C GLU A 249 21.64 50.69 16.83
N MET A 250 22.21 50.49 18.03
CA MET A 250 22.25 49.22 18.73
C MET A 250 20.82 48.72 19.01
N ALA A 251 19.98 49.51 19.67
CA ALA A 251 18.59 49.15 19.95
C ALA A 251 17.77 48.86 18.68
N LYS A 252 18.02 49.60 17.59
CA LYS A 252 17.42 49.33 16.27
C LYS A 252 17.91 47.99 15.69
N SER A 253 19.19 47.66 15.86
CA SER A 253 19.75 46.38 15.39
C SER A 253 19.23 45.19 16.22
N GLU A 254 19.05 45.36 17.54
CA GLU A 254 18.45 44.37 18.43
C GLU A 254 16.99 44.10 18.09
N ASN A 255 16.17 45.16 17.93
CA ASN A 255 14.79 44.99 17.45
C ASN A 255 14.72 44.32 16.07
N SER A 256 15.71 44.57 15.19
CA SER A 256 15.78 43.92 13.87
C SER A 256 16.15 42.43 13.98
N ARG A 257 17.10 42.09 14.86
CA ARG A 257 17.48 40.72 15.20
C ARG A 257 16.29 39.96 15.80
N ASP A 258 15.54 40.60 16.69
CA ASP A 258 14.46 39.95 17.43
C ASP A 258 13.24 39.68 16.53
N MET A 259 12.94 40.59 15.59
CA MET A 259 12.00 40.33 14.49
C MET A 259 12.44 39.16 13.60
N LEU A 260 13.70 39.12 13.17
CA LEU A 260 14.23 38.01 12.38
C LEU A 260 14.25 36.68 13.16
N SER A 261 14.46 36.72 14.48
CA SER A 261 14.39 35.55 15.34
C SER A 261 12.96 35.00 15.44
N TYR A 262 11.96 35.88 15.49
CA TYR A 262 10.54 35.51 15.44
C TYR A 262 10.16 34.91 14.08
N GLU A 263 10.59 35.51 12.98
CA GLU A 263 10.37 34.98 11.62
C GLU A 263 11.03 33.59 11.44
N LEU A 264 12.23 33.39 11.97
CA LEU A 264 12.91 32.10 11.98
C LEU A 264 12.16 31.05 12.82
N GLU A 265 11.69 31.40 14.02
CA GLU A 265 10.90 30.49 14.86
C GLU A 265 9.57 30.12 14.21
N GLN A 266 8.90 31.06 13.55
CA GLN A 266 7.68 30.79 12.77
C GLN A 266 7.97 29.86 11.59
N LEU A 267 9.00 30.14 10.78
CA LEU A 267 9.37 29.27 9.65
C LEU A 267 9.79 27.87 10.10
N GLN A 268 10.52 27.76 11.22
CA GLN A 268 10.90 26.48 11.81
C GLN A 268 9.68 25.68 12.28
N LYS A 269 8.67 26.34 12.84
CA LYS A 269 7.38 25.71 13.20
C LYS A 269 6.59 25.29 11.96
N GLU A 270 6.51 26.14 10.92
CA GLU A 270 5.82 25.79 9.67
C GLU A 270 6.48 24.58 9.00
N LEU A 271 7.81 24.53 8.95
CA LEU A 271 8.57 23.35 8.47
C LEU A 271 8.26 22.09 9.27
N TRP A 272 8.17 22.19 10.61
CA TRP A 272 7.79 21.06 11.47
C TRP A 272 6.36 20.59 11.21
N ASP A 273 5.40 21.51 11.06
CA ASP A 273 4.01 21.20 10.71
C ASP A 273 3.90 20.61 9.29
N TYR A 274 4.76 21.02 8.34
CA TYR A 274 4.86 20.38 7.02
C TYR A 274 5.45 18.97 7.10
N GLN A 275 6.52 18.78 7.87
CA GLN A 275 7.14 17.47 8.09
C GLN A 275 6.16 16.49 8.74
N MET A 276 5.45 16.90 9.79
CA MET A 276 4.42 16.08 10.46
C MET A 276 3.22 15.77 9.55
N ARG A 277 2.82 16.69 8.67
CA ARG A 277 1.80 16.42 7.65
C ARG A 277 2.31 15.52 6.52
N GLY A 278 3.63 15.45 6.29
CA GLY A 278 4.28 14.50 5.40
C GLY A 278 4.31 13.09 5.99
N THR A 279 4.81 12.93 7.22
CA THR A 279 4.88 11.63 7.91
C THR A 279 3.48 11.05 8.14
N SER A 280 2.52 11.83 8.64
CA SER A 280 1.13 11.38 8.83
C SER A 280 0.50 10.85 7.54
N LYS A 281 0.68 11.53 6.39
CA LYS A 281 0.18 11.03 5.10
C LYS A 281 0.88 9.74 4.66
N SER A 282 2.18 9.62 4.89
CA SER A 282 2.94 8.41 4.59
C SER A 282 2.54 7.23 5.48
N GLU A 283 2.28 7.47 6.76
CA GLU A 283 1.71 6.48 7.69
C GLU A 283 0.31 6.04 7.25
N ASP A 284 -0.58 6.96 6.91
CA ASP A 284 -1.94 6.62 6.46
C ASP A 284 -1.94 5.87 5.11
N GLN A 285 -1.01 6.19 4.20
CA GLN A 285 -0.78 5.40 2.98
C GLN A 285 -0.25 4.01 3.30
N THR A 286 0.68 3.90 4.25
CA THR A 286 1.26 2.61 4.69
C THR A 286 0.21 1.73 5.39
N ARG A 287 -0.70 2.34 6.16
CA ARG A 287 -1.86 1.65 6.78
C ARG A 287 -2.80 1.12 5.70
N LYS A 288 -3.25 1.97 4.77
CA LYS A 288 -4.13 1.54 3.65
C LYS A 288 -3.50 0.43 2.80
N ALA A 289 -2.25 0.57 2.40
CA ALA A 289 -1.54 -0.46 1.65
C ALA A 289 -1.41 -1.78 2.44
N LYS A 290 -1.30 -1.72 3.77
CA LYS A 290 -1.33 -2.91 4.63
C LYS A 290 -2.73 -3.53 4.68
N ASP A 291 -3.77 -2.72 4.85
CA ASP A 291 -5.16 -3.18 4.90
C ASP A 291 -5.56 -3.84 3.56
N GLU A 292 -5.15 -3.26 2.43
CA GLU A 292 -5.28 -3.84 1.08
C GLU A 292 -4.50 -5.16 0.94
N ILE A 293 -3.28 -5.25 1.47
CA ILE A 293 -2.49 -6.49 1.49
C ILE A 293 -3.17 -7.57 2.35
N ASP A 294 -3.75 -7.22 3.49
CA ASP A 294 -4.44 -8.17 4.37
C ASP A 294 -5.81 -8.59 3.79
N GLU A 295 -6.51 -7.74 3.04
CA GLU A 295 -7.68 -8.11 2.23
C GLU A 295 -7.30 -9.05 1.07
N LEU A 296 -6.20 -8.78 0.37
CA LEU A 296 -5.69 -9.64 -0.71
C LEU A 296 -5.22 -11.01 -0.16
N ARG A 297 -4.67 -11.06 1.05
CA ARG A 297 -4.35 -12.31 1.77
C ARG A 297 -5.60 -13.11 2.10
N ALA A 298 -6.68 -12.46 2.54
CA ALA A 298 -7.96 -13.12 2.78
C ALA A 298 -8.53 -13.71 1.48
N LYS A 299 -8.56 -12.93 0.38
CA LYS A 299 -9.00 -13.38 -0.95
C LYS A 299 -8.14 -14.52 -1.51
N ALA A 300 -6.83 -14.54 -1.22
CA ALA A 300 -5.94 -15.63 -1.57
C ALA A 300 -6.24 -16.91 -0.78
N ALA A 301 -6.48 -16.81 0.53
CA ALA A 301 -6.88 -17.94 1.36
C ALA A 301 -8.24 -18.52 0.91
N ASP A 302 -9.22 -17.67 0.59
CA ASP A 302 -10.49 -18.11 -0.01
C ASP A 302 -10.26 -18.86 -1.33
N ALA A 303 -9.41 -18.33 -2.21
CA ALA A 303 -9.04 -18.97 -3.47
C ALA A 303 -8.37 -20.34 -3.28
N ASP A 304 -7.52 -20.50 -2.26
CA ASP A 304 -6.96 -21.80 -1.89
C ASP A 304 -8.05 -22.77 -1.40
N THR A 305 -9.01 -22.34 -0.58
CA THR A 305 -10.14 -23.23 -0.20
C THR A 305 -11.01 -23.62 -1.40
N PHE A 306 -11.21 -22.73 -2.38
CA PHE A 306 -11.89 -23.06 -3.64
C PHE A 306 -11.07 -24.02 -4.50
N SER A 307 -9.74 -23.89 -4.50
CA SER A 307 -8.80 -24.82 -5.15
C SER A 307 -8.90 -26.23 -4.54
N GLU A 308 -8.89 -26.34 -3.21
CA GLU A 308 -9.12 -27.60 -2.49
C GLU A 308 -10.50 -28.20 -2.82
N GLN A 309 -11.56 -27.38 -2.80
CA GLN A 309 -12.90 -27.83 -3.19
C GLN A 309 -12.91 -28.39 -4.62
N VAL A 310 -12.29 -27.71 -5.59
CA VAL A 310 -12.13 -28.19 -6.98
C VAL A 310 -11.35 -29.52 -7.03
N VAL A 311 -10.31 -29.70 -6.22
CA VAL A 311 -9.59 -30.98 -6.11
C VAL A 311 -10.48 -32.09 -5.55
N THR A 312 -11.32 -31.83 -4.53
CA THR A 312 -12.28 -32.84 -4.03
C THR A 312 -13.37 -33.17 -5.04
N LEU A 313 -13.81 -32.19 -5.84
CA LEU A 313 -14.80 -32.40 -6.90
C LEU A 313 -14.21 -33.21 -8.07
N LYS A 314 -12.95 -32.98 -8.45
CA LYS A 314 -12.22 -33.82 -9.42
C LYS A 314 -12.14 -35.28 -8.96
N LYS A 315 -11.73 -35.53 -7.71
CA LYS A 315 -11.71 -36.89 -7.12
C LYS A 315 -13.08 -37.57 -7.11
N LYS A 316 -14.16 -36.81 -6.87
CA LYS A 316 -15.54 -37.32 -6.97
C LYS A 316 -15.94 -37.64 -8.41
N LEU A 317 -15.49 -36.85 -9.39
CA LEU A 317 -15.73 -37.11 -10.82
C LEU A 317 -14.95 -38.33 -11.32
N GLU A 318 -13.71 -38.51 -10.88
CA GLU A 318 -12.88 -39.70 -11.12
C GLU A 318 -13.59 -40.95 -10.62
N ALA A 319 -14.06 -40.95 -9.36
CA ALA A 319 -14.84 -42.06 -8.80
C ALA A 319 -16.16 -42.35 -9.55
N VAL A 320 -16.81 -41.34 -10.13
CA VAL A 320 -17.97 -41.53 -11.01
C VAL A 320 -17.55 -42.13 -12.36
N GLY A 321 -16.35 -41.81 -12.86
CA GLY A 321 -15.74 -42.46 -14.02
C GLY A 321 -15.45 -43.95 -13.76
N ASP A 322 -14.90 -44.28 -12.60
CA ASP A 322 -14.66 -45.67 -12.18
C ASP A 322 -15.97 -46.45 -12.04
N LEU A 323 -16.99 -45.87 -11.41
CA LEU A 323 -18.32 -46.49 -11.30
C LEU A 323 -18.97 -46.71 -12.67
N ARG A 324 -18.84 -45.77 -13.62
CA ARG A 324 -19.31 -45.96 -15.00
C ARG A 324 -18.56 -47.09 -15.72
N SER A 325 -17.25 -47.19 -15.53
CA SER A 325 -16.43 -48.29 -16.04
C SER A 325 -16.83 -49.64 -15.45
N GLN A 326 -17.11 -49.70 -14.15
CA GLN A 326 -17.63 -50.91 -13.48
C GLN A 326 -19.01 -51.30 -14.01
N ILE A 327 -19.93 -50.34 -14.20
CA ILE A 327 -21.25 -50.57 -14.81
C ILE A 327 -21.08 -51.16 -16.22
N LYS A 328 -20.24 -50.57 -17.07
CA LYS A 328 -19.99 -51.08 -18.44
C LYS A 328 -19.45 -52.53 -18.43
N VAL A 329 -18.54 -52.87 -17.51
CA VAL A 329 -18.03 -54.24 -17.36
C VAL A 329 -19.11 -55.20 -16.83
N LEU A 330 -20.07 -54.74 -16.03
CA LEU A 330 -21.22 -55.54 -15.60
C LEU A 330 -22.26 -55.71 -16.73
N GLU A 331 -22.48 -54.69 -17.56
CA GLU A 331 -23.32 -54.74 -18.75
C GLU A 331 -22.74 -55.72 -19.79
N GLU A 332 -21.44 -55.67 -20.06
CA GLU A 332 -20.73 -56.61 -20.94
C GLU A 332 -20.80 -58.06 -20.42
N LYS A 333 -20.68 -58.26 -19.10
CA LYS A 333 -20.88 -59.58 -18.46
C LYS A 333 -22.32 -60.05 -18.56
N ASN A 334 -23.31 -59.19 -18.32
CA ASN A 334 -24.72 -59.56 -18.47
C ASN A 334 -25.06 -59.90 -19.93
N ALA A 335 -24.54 -59.13 -20.89
CA ALA A 335 -24.70 -59.42 -22.32
C ALA A 335 -24.07 -60.77 -22.71
N SER A 336 -22.88 -61.11 -22.19
CA SER A 336 -22.25 -62.41 -22.46
C SER A 336 -22.98 -63.58 -21.80
N LEU A 337 -23.54 -63.40 -20.61
CA LEU A 337 -24.41 -64.40 -19.96
C LEU A 337 -25.71 -64.61 -20.75
N VAL A 338 -26.37 -63.54 -21.20
CA VAL A 338 -27.56 -63.63 -22.07
C VAL A 338 -27.23 -64.32 -23.39
N ALA A 339 -26.10 -63.99 -24.03
CA ALA A 339 -25.65 -64.67 -25.24
C ALA A 339 -25.38 -66.17 -25.01
N SER A 340 -24.78 -66.54 -23.87
CA SER A 340 -24.56 -67.95 -23.50
C SER A 340 -25.87 -68.69 -23.20
N LEU A 341 -26.87 -68.03 -22.63
CA LEU A 341 -28.21 -68.61 -22.43
C LEU A 341 -28.91 -68.84 -23.76
N VAL A 342 -28.90 -67.85 -24.67
CA VAL A 342 -29.47 -67.98 -26.03
C VAL A 342 -28.79 -69.11 -26.80
N GLN A 343 -27.45 -69.24 -26.76
CA GLN A 343 -26.75 -70.36 -27.39
C GLN A 343 -27.17 -71.72 -26.79
N SER A 344 -27.39 -71.80 -25.47
CA SER A 344 -27.89 -73.01 -24.82
C SER A 344 -29.33 -73.35 -25.25
N GLU A 345 -30.19 -72.34 -25.40
CA GLU A 345 -31.56 -72.52 -25.91
C GLU A 345 -31.58 -72.91 -27.40
N GLU A 346 -30.69 -72.37 -28.23
CA GLU A 346 -30.51 -72.78 -29.62
C GLU A 346 -30.05 -74.25 -29.73
N VAL A 347 -29.10 -74.68 -28.88
CA VAL A 347 -28.69 -76.09 -28.79
C VAL A 347 -29.87 -76.97 -28.35
N GLY A 348 -30.66 -76.54 -27.37
CA GLY A 348 -31.91 -77.21 -27.00
C GLY A 348 -32.91 -77.32 -28.16
N CYS A 349 -33.10 -76.23 -28.90
CA CYS A 349 -33.98 -76.17 -30.07
C CYS A 349 -33.48 -77.06 -31.21
N THR A 350 -32.18 -77.10 -31.51
CA THR A 350 -31.64 -77.99 -32.54
C THR A 350 -31.74 -79.46 -32.13
N TYR A 351 -31.55 -79.81 -30.86
CA TYR A 351 -31.79 -81.15 -30.33
C TYR A 351 -33.26 -81.58 -30.48
N VAL A 352 -34.20 -80.71 -30.07
CA VAL A 352 -35.65 -80.96 -30.25
C VAL A 352 -36.01 -81.09 -31.73
N ARG A 353 -35.51 -80.20 -32.59
CA ARG A 353 -35.73 -80.24 -34.05
C ARG A 353 -35.19 -81.52 -34.68
N ARG A 354 -34.00 -81.96 -34.27
CA ARG A 354 -33.38 -83.23 -34.73
C ARG A 354 -34.15 -84.44 -34.23
N ARG A 355 -34.62 -84.46 -32.97
CA ARG A 355 -35.51 -85.50 -32.40
C ARG A 355 -36.85 -85.58 -33.13
N VAL A 356 -37.45 -84.44 -33.49
CA VAL A 356 -38.69 -84.39 -34.30
C VAL A 356 -38.45 -84.91 -35.73
N SER A 357 -37.38 -84.48 -36.39
CA SER A 357 -37.01 -84.96 -37.73
C SER A 357 -36.69 -86.45 -37.75
N PHE A 358 -35.99 -86.97 -36.73
CA PHE A 358 -35.73 -88.40 -36.55
C PHE A 358 -37.04 -89.18 -36.35
N LYS A 359 -37.98 -88.67 -35.54
CA LYS A 359 -39.32 -89.27 -35.36
C LYS A 359 -40.16 -89.23 -36.65
N LYS A 360 -40.00 -88.21 -37.50
CA LYS A 360 -40.59 -88.17 -38.87
C LYS A 360 -39.96 -89.23 -39.78
N PHE A 361 -38.63 -89.32 -39.82
CA PHE A 361 -37.88 -90.31 -40.60
C PHE A 361 -38.27 -91.76 -40.22
N PHE A 362 -38.36 -92.08 -38.93
CA PHE A 362 -38.80 -93.40 -38.47
C PHE A 362 -40.26 -93.72 -38.82
N LYS A 363 -41.16 -92.72 -38.82
CA LYS A 363 -42.53 -92.92 -39.33
C LYS A 363 -42.53 -93.23 -40.82
N GLU A 364 -41.74 -92.53 -41.62
CA GLU A 364 -41.70 -92.75 -43.07
C GLU A 364 -40.99 -94.05 -43.45
N GLN A 365 -39.93 -94.45 -42.72
CA GLN A 365 -39.32 -95.78 -42.88
C GLN A 365 -40.30 -96.90 -42.51
N ARG A 366 -41.17 -96.74 -41.51
CA ARG A 366 -42.25 -97.70 -41.23
C ARG A 366 -43.29 -97.76 -42.37
N LYS A 367 -43.66 -96.63 -42.98
CA LYS A 367 -44.51 -96.65 -44.20
C LYS A 367 -43.81 -97.27 -45.40
N SER A 368 -42.50 -97.05 -45.56
CA SER A 368 -41.67 -97.64 -46.62
C SER A 368 -41.59 -99.16 -46.45
N ALA A 369 -41.32 -99.64 -45.23
CA ALA A 369 -41.34 -101.06 -44.90
C ALA A 369 -42.71 -101.71 -45.13
N ALA A 370 -43.80 -101.05 -44.72
CA ALA A 370 -45.16 -101.53 -44.98
C ALA A 370 -45.46 -101.62 -46.50
N ARG A 371 -45.06 -100.60 -47.28
CA ARG A 371 -45.18 -100.60 -48.74
C ARG A 371 -44.30 -101.69 -49.40
N LYS A 372 -43.11 -101.98 -48.86
CA LYS A 372 -42.28 -103.11 -49.31
C LYS A 372 -42.95 -104.46 -49.02
N VAL A 373 -43.50 -104.68 -47.83
CA VAL A 373 -44.23 -105.91 -47.49
C VAL A 373 -45.46 -106.09 -48.39
N GLN A 374 -46.20 -105.03 -48.68
CA GLN A 374 -47.28 -105.05 -49.67
C GLN A 374 -46.78 -105.43 -51.07
N LEU A 375 -45.64 -104.87 -51.52
CA LEU A 375 -45.05 -105.15 -52.82
C LEU A 375 -44.54 -106.60 -52.94
N GLU A 376 -43.88 -107.15 -51.92
CA GLU A 376 -43.50 -108.57 -51.90
C GLU A 376 -44.73 -109.50 -51.83
N THR A 377 -45.80 -109.10 -51.13
CA THR A 377 -47.07 -109.85 -51.14
C THR A 377 -47.71 -109.86 -52.53
N LEU A 378 -47.62 -108.76 -53.28
CA LEU A 378 -48.10 -108.68 -54.66
C LEU A 378 -47.22 -109.48 -55.62
N LYS A 379 -45.89 -109.47 -55.46
CA LYS A 379 -44.97 -110.35 -56.20
C LYS A 379 -45.29 -111.84 -55.97
N MET A 380 -45.50 -112.27 -54.73
CA MET A 380 -45.86 -113.67 -54.46
C MET A 380 -47.19 -114.07 -55.10
N LYS A 381 -48.17 -113.15 -55.13
CA LYS A 381 -49.44 -113.38 -55.86
C LYS A 381 -49.24 -113.44 -57.38
N LEU A 382 -48.33 -112.63 -57.93
CA LEU A 382 -47.96 -112.67 -59.35
C LEU A 382 -47.28 -114.00 -59.68
N GLN A 383 -46.25 -114.41 -58.93
CA GLN A 383 -45.56 -115.69 -59.10
C GLN A 383 -46.50 -116.90 -58.95
N GLN A 384 -47.47 -116.83 -58.03
CA GLN A 384 -48.49 -117.89 -57.90
C GLN A 384 -49.47 -117.91 -59.08
N ALA A 385 -49.70 -116.78 -59.75
CA ALA A 385 -50.48 -116.72 -60.98
C ALA A 385 -49.67 -117.18 -62.21
N GLU A 386 -48.39 -116.84 -62.28
CA GLU A 386 -47.43 -117.30 -63.30
C GLU A 386 -47.29 -118.83 -63.27
N LEU A 387 -47.01 -119.42 -62.10
CA LEU A 387 -46.95 -120.89 -61.93
C LEU A 387 -48.26 -121.59 -62.31
N LYS A 388 -49.41 -120.98 -62.04
CA LYS A 388 -50.72 -121.50 -62.48
C LYS A 388 -50.89 -121.41 -63.99
N ALA A 389 -50.45 -120.32 -64.62
CA ALA A 389 -50.46 -120.18 -66.07
C ALA A 389 -49.53 -121.22 -66.74
N GLU A 390 -48.38 -121.53 -66.15
CA GLU A 390 -47.52 -122.64 -66.58
C GLU A 390 -48.15 -124.03 -66.37
N GLU A 391 -48.93 -124.22 -65.31
CA GLU A 391 -49.68 -125.46 -65.06
C GLU A 391 -50.82 -125.65 -66.08
N GLU A 392 -51.64 -124.63 -66.33
CA GLU A 392 -52.67 -124.70 -67.39
C GLU A 392 -52.04 -124.81 -68.78
N GLY A 393 -50.90 -124.15 -69.03
CA GLY A 393 -50.11 -124.30 -70.25
C GLY A 393 -49.61 -125.74 -70.46
N ARG A 394 -49.10 -126.39 -69.41
CA ARG A 394 -48.73 -127.83 -69.45
C ARG A 394 -49.93 -128.73 -69.75
N LYS A 395 -51.10 -128.46 -69.17
CA LYS A 395 -52.34 -129.20 -69.47
C LYS A 395 -52.78 -128.99 -70.93
N ALA A 396 -52.72 -127.76 -71.43
CA ALA A 396 -53.05 -127.46 -72.83
C ALA A 396 -52.15 -128.24 -73.81
N VAL A 397 -50.83 -128.24 -73.58
CA VAL A 397 -49.87 -129.03 -74.38
C VAL A 397 -50.12 -130.54 -74.27
N GLN A 398 -50.52 -131.04 -73.09
CA GLN A 398 -50.93 -132.44 -72.95
C GLN A 398 -52.20 -132.75 -73.77
N PHE A 399 -53.22 -131.90 -73.70
CA PHE A 399 -54.45 -132.08 -74.49
C PHE A 399 -54.21 -131.93 -76.00
N GLU A 400 -53.31 -131.05 -76.45
CA GLU A 400 -52.88 -131.00 -77.86
C GLU A 400 -52.18 -132.29 -78.31
N LEU A 401 -51.39 -132.92 -77.43
CA LEU A 401 -50.69 -134.17 -77.72
C LEU A 401 -51.65 -135.38 -77.71
N GLU A 402 -52.64 -135.37 -76.82
CA GLU A 402 -53.74 -136.36 -76.81
C GLU A 402 -54.65 -136.20 -78.03
N LEU A 403 -55.00 -134.97 -78.41
CA LEU A 403 -55.74 -134.66 -79.64
C LEU A 403 -54.95 -135.12 -80.88
N ARG A 404 -53.64 -134.83 -80.94
CA ARG A 404 -52.78 -135.28 -82.05
C ARG A 404 -52.80 -136.81 -82.19
N LYS A 405 -52.66 -137.56 -81.08
CA LYS A 405 -52.79 -139.03 -81.06
C LYS A 405 -54.16 -139.53 -81.51
N VAL A 406 -55.24 -138.80 -81.23
CA VAL A 406 -56.58 -139.13 -81.72
C VAL A 406 -56.67 -138.88 -83.24
N THR A 407 -56.15 -137.76 -83.74
CA THR A 407 -56.12 -137.49 -85.20
C THR A 407 -55.19 -138.42 -85.98
N GLU A 408 -54.10 -138.90 -85.38
CA GLU A 408 -53.22 -139.92 -85.96
C GLU A 408 -53.97 -141.25 -86.10
N LYS A 409 -54.70 -141.68 -85.06
CA LYS A 409 -55.58 -142.86 -85.12
C LYS A 409 -56.76 -142.70 -86.08
N GLU A 410 -57.31 -141.50 -86.21
CA GLU A 410 -58.35 -141.21 -87.20
C GLU A 410 -57.79 -141.34 -88.64
N ALA A 411 -56.55 -140.88 -88.88
CA ALA A 411 -55.84 -141.09 -90.14
C ALA A 411 -55.57 -142.59 -90.41
N GLU A 412 -55.10 -143.35 -89.40
CA GLU A 412 -54.94 -144.81 -89.50
C GLU A 412 -56.27 -145.51 -89.85
N MET A 413 -57.35 -145.20 -89.13
CA MET A 413 -58.67 -145.81 -89.35
C MET A 413 -59.29 -145.40 -90.69
N THR A 414 -59.02 -144.20 -91.20
CA THR A 414 -59.46 -143.78 -92.54
C THR A 414 -58.63 -144.40 -93.65
N GLN A 415 -57.33 -144.65 -93.43
CA GLN A 415 -56.49 -145.44 -94.33
C GLN A 415 -56.95 -146.91 -94.39
N GLU A 416 -57.27 -147.52 -93.24
CA GLU A 416 -57.81 -148.90 -93.17
C GLU A 416 -59.20 -148.98 -93.85
N ARG A 417 -60.07 -147.97 -93.63
CA ARG A 417 -61.35 -147.83 -94.35
C ARG A 417 -61.13 -147.77 -95.87
N ASP A 418 -60.19 -146.95 -96.34
CA ASP A 418 -59.99 -146.74 -97.78
C ASP A 418 -59.33 -147.94 -98.44
N ARG A 419 -58.46 -148.66 -97.71
CA ARG A 419 -57.98 -149.98 -98.09
C ARG A 419 -59.12 -150.99 -98.20
N LEU A 420 -59.96 -151.12 -97.18
CA LEU A 420 -61.13 -152.03 -97.20
C LEU A 420 -62.11 -151.66 -98.31
N MET A 421 -62.26 -150.38 -98.65
CA MET A 421 -63.04 -149.92 -99.79
C MET A 421 -62.39 -150.28 -101.14
N GLN A 422 -61.06 -150.25 -101.25
CA GLN A 422 -60.34 -150.73 -102.44
C GLN A 422 -60.46 -152.25 -102.58
N GLU A 423 -60.23 -153.01 -101.51
CA GLU A 423 -60.40 -154.47 -101.49
C GLU A 423 -61.85 -154.84 -101.86
N ARG A 424 -62.85 -154.22 -101.23
CA ARG A 424 -64.28 -154.34 -101.60
C ARG A 424 -64.54 -154.00 -103.06
N LYS A 425 -63.92 -152.96 -103.61
CA LYS A 425 -64.07 -152.60 -105.02
C LYS A 425 -63.49 -153.68 -105.92
N THR A 426 -62.26 -154.14 -105.68
CA THR A 426 -61.67 -155.21 -106.51
C THR A 426 -62.48 -156.50 -106.46
N LEU A 427 -63.09 -156.83 -105.31
CA LEU A 427 -64.03 -157.94 -105.19
C LEU A 427 -65.31 -157.70 -106.01
N GLN A 428 -65.88 -156.48 -105.96
CA GLN A 428 -67.02 -156.11 -106.81
C GLN A 428 -66.68 -156.21 -108.30
N ASP A 429 -65.54 -155.66 -108.73
CA ASP A 429 -65.07 -155.70 -110.11
C ASP A 429 -64.94 -157.17 -110.60
N THR A 430 -64.50 -158.11 -109.74
CA THR A 430 -64.50 -159.56 -110.07
C THR A 430 -65.87 -160.22 -110.04
N VAL A 431 -66.80 -159.77 -109.17
CA VAL A 431 -68.19 -160.26 -109.15
C VAL A 431 -68.92 -159.85 -110.43
N ASP A 432 -68.72 -158.61 -110.88
CA ASP A 432 -69.34 -158.07 -112.09
C ASP A 432 -68.79 -158.78 -113.35
N GLU A 433 -67.48 -159.05 -113.42
CA GLU A 433 -66.87 -159.84 -114.51
C GLU A 433 -67.43 -161.28 -114.57
N LEU A 434 -67.66 -161.91 -113.41
CA LEU A 434 -68.29 -163.23 -113.33
C LEU A 434 -69.78 -163.20 -113.71
N GLN A 435 -70.52 -162.15 -113.35
CA GLN A 435 -71.91 -161.97 -113.77
C GLN A 435 -72.04 -161.76 -115.28
N CYS A 436 -71.13 -161.02 -115.91
CA CYS A 436 -71.11 -160.87 -117.37
C CYS A 436 -70.90 -162.19 -118.11
N ARG A 437 -70.19 -163.19 -117.54
CA ARG A 437 -70.05 -164.53 -118.13
C ARG A 437 -71.25 -165.45 -117.92
N LEU A 438 -72.13 -165.15 -116.95
CA LEU A 438 -73.30 -165.99 -116.63
C LEU A 438 -74.51 -165.70 -117.53
N LEU A 439 -74.57 -164.51 -118.14
CA LEU A 439 -75.72 -164.02 -118.91
C LEU A 439 -75.92 -164.67 -120.30
N GLU A 440 -74.99 -165.50 -120.78
CA GLU A 440 -75.12 -166.23 -122.05
C GLU A 440 -75.79 -167.62 -121.91
N THR A 441 -76.09 -168.07 -120.68
CA THR A 441 -76.73 -169.38 -120.45
C THR A 441 -77.89 -169.33 -119.46
N SER A 442 -79.01 -169.96 -119.84
CA SER A 442 -80.20 -170.28 -119.02
C SER A 442 -81.26 -169.19 -118.86
N SER A 443 -82.40 -169.37 -119.53
CA SER A 443 -83.65 -168.62 -119.29
C SER A 443 -84.52 -169.33 -118.25
N SER A 444 -85.03 -168.63 -117.22
CA SER A 444 -86.26 -169.04 -116.51
C SER A 444 -86.87 -167.94 -115.62
N SER A 445 -88.20 -167.89 -115.62
CA SER A 445 -89.08 -166.98 -114.84
C SER A 445 -89.17 -167.32 -113.34
N GLY A 446 -89.69 -166.39 -112.53
CA GLY A 446 -90.09 -166.59 -111.10
C GLY A 446 -89.52 -165.51 -110.16
N ILE A 447 -90.16 -164.36 -109.90
CA ILE A 447 -91.44 -164.09 -109.17
C ILE A 447 -91.35 -164.24 -107.63
N ALA A 448 -90.89 -163.15 -106.99
CA ALA A 448 -91.56 -162.36 -105.93
C ALA A 448 -91.87 -162.90 -104.49
N GLN A 449 -91.90 -161.94 -103.55
CA GLN A 449 -92.42 -161.97 -102.15
C GLN A 449 -91.63 -162.82 -101.13
N SER A 450 -91.59 -162.52 -99.82
CA SER A 450 -92.16 -161.44 -98.96
C SER A 450 -91.03 -160.66 -98.23
N SER A 451 -91.13 -159.41 -97.76
CA SER A 451 -92.17 -158.65 -97.03
C SER A 451 -92.28 -158.96 -95.52
N LEU A 452 -92.69 -157.93 -94.74
CA LEU A 452 -92.84 -157.81 -93.27
C LEU A 452 -91.56 -157.61 -92.40
N GLU A 453 -91.57 -156.89 -91.25
CA GLU A 453 -92.33 -155.68 -90.81
C GLU A 453 -91.82 -155.13 -89.44
N VAL A 454 -92.36 -153.99 -88.97
CA VAL A 454 -92.22 -153.35 -87.61
C VAL A 454 -90.83 -152.74 -87.26
N GLY A 455 -90.63 -151.53 -86.68
CA GLY A 455 -91.53 -150.46 -86.17
C GLY A 455 -91.40 -150.24 -84.63
N PRO A 456 -91.87 -149.13 -84.00
CA PRO A 456 -92.19 -147.75 -84.45
C PRO A 456 -91.51 -146.69 -83.51
N PRO A 457 -92.08 -145.49 -83.18
CA PRO A 457 -92.50 -144.30 -83.95
C PRO A 457 -91.60 -143.04 -83.64
N GLY A 458 -91.79 -141.82 -84.18
CA GLY A 458 -92.85 -141.24 -85.02
C GLY A 458 -92.49 -139.83 -85.60
N ALA A 459 -93.49 -139.14 -86.17
CA ALA A 459 -93.38 -137.92 -87.00
C ALA A 459 -93.44 -136.58 -86.18
N ASP A 460 -93.60 -135.35 -86.68
CA ASP A 460 -94.13 -134.69 -87.91
C ASP A 460 -93.48 -133.27 -88.03
N MET A 461 -93.80 -132.31 -88.92
CA MET A 461 -94.08 -132.23 -90.38
C MET A 461 -94.29 -130.72 -90.73
N ASP A 462 -94.48 -130.33 -92.00
CA ASP A 462 -94.53 -128.93 -92.46
C ASP A 462 -95.79 -128.13 -92.07
N THR A 463 -95.61 -126.92 -91.53
CA THR A 463 -96.42 -125.70 -91.80
C THR A 463 -95.67 -124.47 -91.23
N VAL A 464 -95.87 -123.28 -91.85
CA VAL A 464 -95.18 -121.99 -91.62
C VAL A 464 -93.80 -121.91 -92.34
N MET A 465 -93.76 -121.29 -93.54
CA MET A 465 -93.42 -119.86 -93.78
C MET A 465 -91.97 -119.52 -93.37
N ALA A 466 -91.00 -119.32 -94.26
CA ALA A 466 -90.89 -118.34 -95.35
C ALA A 466 -90.88 -116.87 -94.88
N LEU A 467 -89.94 -116.09 -95.43
CA LEU A 467 -89.67 -114.64 -95.25
C LEU A 467 -88.83 -114.23 -94.02
N VAL A 468 -88.23 -113.02 -94.14
CA VAL A 468 -87.33 -112.31 -93.21
C VAL A 468 -85.97 -113.02 -92.99
N ALA A 469 -84.86 -112.62 -93.63
CA ALA A 469 -84.61 -111.49 -94.54
C ALA A 469 -84.79 -110.07 -93.93
N ASP A 470 -84.17 -109.80 -92.79
CA ASP A 470 -83.78 -108.43 -92.40
C ASP A 470 -82.50 -108.45 -91.52
N ALA A 471 -81.91 -107.28 -91.27
CA ALA A 471 -80.60 -107.11 -90.62
C ALA A 471 -80.59 -105.92 -89.61
N PRO A 472 -79.44 -105.36 -89.20
CA PRO A 472 -78.58 -105.82 -88.10
C PRO A 472 -78.33 -104.76 -87.00
N VAL A 473 -77.64 -105.11 -85.91
CA VAL A 473 -77.17 -104.14 -84.87
C VAL A 473 -75.67 -104.17 -84.59
N GLU A 474 -75.06 -105.34 -84.38
CA GLU A 474 -73.71 -105.49 -83.79
C GLU A 474 -72.61 -104.83 -84.64
N ILE A 475 -72.75 -104.88 -85.96
CA ILE A 475 -71.84 -104.26 -86.93
C ILE A 475 -72.13 -102.74 -87.11
N LYS A 476 -73.34 -102.27 -86.80
CA LYS A 476 -73.68 -100.83 -86.84
C LYS A 476 -73.11 -100.07 -85.63
N GLN A 477 -73.09 -100.67 -84.43
CA GLN A 477 -72.62 -99.99 -83.22
C GLN A 477 -71.13 -99.61 -83.29
N LYS A 478 -70.27 -100.51 -83.76
CA LYS A 478 -68.80 -100.31 -83.71
C LYS A 478 -68.29 -99.31 -84.76
N LEU A 479 -69.02 -99.10 -85.85
CA LEU A 479 -68.70 -98.09 -86.86
C LEU A 479 -69.09 -96.67 -86.40
N ILE A 480 -70.22 -96.52 -85.68
CA ILE A 480 -70.71 -95.23 -85.21
C ILE A 480 -69.81 -94.63 -84.10
N GLN A 481 -69.30 -95.45 -83.18
CA GLN A 481 -68.43 -94.97 -82.10
C GLN A 481 -67.13 -94.32 -82.64
N LEU A 482 -66.44 -94.99 -83.57
CA LEU A 482 -65.21 -94.45 -84.17
C LEU A 482 -65.48 -93.21 -85.06
N TYR A 483 -66.69 -93.08 -85.63
CA TYR A 483 -67.13 -91.88 -86.36
C TYR A 483 -67.49 -90.71 -85.44
N GLN A 484 -67.77 -90.95 -84.15
CA GLN A 484 -68.02 -89.91 -83.16
C GLN A 484 -66.71 -89.37 -82.54
N GLU A 485 -65.74 -90.24 -82.22
CA GLU A 485 -64.46 -89.80 -81.62
C GLU A 485 -63.63 -88.92 -82.58
N ASN A 486 -63.50 -89.31 -83.85
CA ASN A 486 -62.75 -88.51 -84.83
C ASN A 486 -63.43 -87.18 -85.20
N ARG A 487 -64.73 -87.02 -84.87
CA ARG A 487 -65.48 -85.77 -85.11
C ARG A 487 -65.21 -84.71 -84.04
N LEU A 488 -64.90 -85.11 -82.80
CA LEU A 488 -64.59 -84.17 -81.71
C LEU A 488 -63.15 -83.65 -81.76
N LEU A 489 -62.18 -84.48 -82.14
CA LEU A 489 -60.77 -84.06 -82.28
C LEU A 489 -60.52 -83.13 -83.48
N ARG A 490 -61.46 -83.04 -84.43
CA ARG A 490 -61.39 -82.14 -85.60
C ARG A 490 -62.16 -80.82 -85.43
N LEU A 491 -62.75 -80.55 -84.26
CA LEU A 491 -63.64 -79.40 -84.03
C LEU A 491 -63.20 -78.42 -82.92
N ARG A 492 -62.01 -78.58 -82.33
CA ARG A 492 -61.39 -77.57 -81.44
C ARG A 492 -59.93 -77.21 -81.73
N LEU A 493 -59.40 -77.66 -82.88
CA LEU A 493 -58.28 -77.01 -83.58
C LEU A 493 -58.75 -75.94 -84.58
N ALA A 494 -59.99 -75.47 -84.41
CA ALA A 494 -60.65 -74.46 -85.26
C ALA A 494 -61.27 -73.31 -84.43
N ASN A 495 -60.75 -73.08 -83.22
CA ASN A 495 -60.94 -71.84 -82.44
C ASN A 495 -59.55 -71.28 -82.13
N GLU A 496 -58.86 -70.80 -83.17
CA GLU A 496 -57.78 -69.83 -82.99
C GLU A 496 -58.36 -68.44 -82.67
N LYS A 497 -57.47 -67.52 -82.32
CA LYS A 497 -57.68 -66.09 -82.00
C LYS A 497 -58.25 -65.82 -80.59
N GLU A 498 -57.82 -64.77 -79.90
CA GLU A 498 -56.94 -63.67 -80.34
C GLU A 498 -55.89 -63.31 -79.27
N ALA A 499 -54.78 -62.72 -79.72
CA ALA A 499 -53.70 -62.23 -78.87
C ALA A 499 -53.33 -60.78 -79.27
N THR A 500 -53.79 -59.84 -78.46
CA THR A 500 -53.53 -58.38 -78.43
C THR A 500 -53.80 -57.99 -76.97
N SER A 501 -52.85 -57.40 -76.21
CA SER A 501 -52.51 -55.96 -76.20
C SER A 501 -53.71 -55.09 -75.77
N ASP A 502 -53.58 -54.04 -74.95
CA ASP A 502 -52.45 -53.14 -74.60
C ASP A 502 -52.40 -52.93 -73.05
N SER A 503 -51.49 -52.20 -72.38
CA SER A 503 -50.21 -51.52 -72.71
C SER A 503 -49.37 -51.35 -71.41
N GLU A 504 -48.03 -51.25 -71.54
CA GLU A 504 -47.15 -50.10 -71.17
C GLU A 504 -47.47 -49.24 -69.90
N ILE A 505 -46.55 -48.53 -69.20
CA ILE A 505 -45.09 -48.21 -69.26
C ILE A 505 -44.71 -47.61 -67.86
N SER A 506 -43.49 -47.63 -67.29
CA SER A 506 -42.26 -48.42 -67.52
C SER A 506 -41.26 -48.29 -66.34
N GLN A 507 -40.20 -49.13 -66.37
CA GLN A 507 -38.76 -48.87 -66.11
C GLN A 507 -38.29 -47.81 -65.06
N ASN A 508 -37.45 -48.18 -64.08
CA ASN A 508 -35.99 -48.49 -64.15
C ASN A 508 -35.11 -47.23 -64.37
N THR A 509 -34.41 -46.71 -63.35
CA THR A 509 -33.02 -47.05 -62.91
C THR A 509 -31.90 -46.81 -63.94
N PHE A 510 -30.88 -45.99 -63.60
CA PHE A 510 -29.48 -46.38 -63.30
C PHE A 510 -28.44 -45.29 -63.65
N ALA A 511 -27.37 -45.15 -62.83
CA ALA A 511 -26.15 -44.35 -63.05
C ALA A 511 -26.31 -42.81 -63.25
N GLY A 512 -25.26 -41.98 -63.15
CA GLY A 512 -23.91 -42.20 -62.62
C GLY A 512 -22.87 -41.17 -63.11
N GLU A 513 -21.75 -41.05 -62.38
CA GLU A 513 -20.52 -40.30 -62.70
C GLU A 513 -20.62 -38.75 -62.85
N ARG A 514 -19.56 -37.93 -62.74
CA ARG A 514 -18.40 -37.79 -61.84
C ARG A 514 -17.54 -36.64 -62.42
N ALA A 515 -17.36 -35.57 -61.65
CA ALA A 515 -16.26 -34.57 -61.72
C ALA A 515 -15.98 -33.76 -63.01
N THR A 516 -15.96 -32.43 -62.84
CA THR A 516 -14.89 -31.55 -63.35
C THR A 516 -14.59 -30.47 -62.29
N ALA A 517 -13.42 -29.84 -62.36
CA ALA A 517 -13.04 -28.74 -61.47
C ALA A 517 -12.52 -27.56 -62.29
N ALA A 518 -12.81 -26.32 -61.87
CA ALA A 518 -11.96 -25.15 -62.14
C ALA A 518 -12.34 -23.93 -61.28
N SER A 519 -11.30 -23.19 -60.91
CA SER A 519 -11.28 -21.82 -60.39
C SER A 519 -12.33 -20.85 -60.96
N ASN A 520 -12.81 -19.93 -60.12
CA ASN A 520 -12.67 -18.51 -60.46
C ASN A 520 -12.49 -17.64 -59.20
N VAL A 521 -11.51 -16.74 -59.24
CA VAL A 521 -11.22 -15.76 -58.19
C VAL A 521 -12.04 -14.50 -58.44
N ALA A 522 -12.77 -14.03 -57.44
CA ALA A 522 -13.45 -12.72 -57.47
C ALA A 522 -13.33 -12.04 -56.11
N THR A 523 -12.34 -11.14 -56.00
CA THR A 523 -12.15 -10.28 -54.83
C THR A 523 -13.35 -9.33 -54.65
N LYS A 524 -14.18 -9.56 -53.64
CA LYS A 524 -15.13 -8.55 -53.16
C LYS A 524 -14.54 -7.80 -51.98
N SER A 525 -14.02 -6.60 -52.26
CA SER A 525 -13.81 -5.60 -51.22
C SER A 525 -15.18 -5.11 -50.74
N THR A 526 -15.55 -5.47 -49.51
CA THR A 526 -16.75 -4.94 -48.87
C THR A 526 -16.41 -3.58 -48.28
N THR A 527 -16.52 -2.53 -49.10
CA THR A 527 -16.50 -1.14 -48.63
C THR A 527 -17.75 -0.88 -47.79
N VAL A 528 -17.65 -1.08 -46.48
CA VAL A 528 -18.61 -0.54 -45.52
C VAL A 528 -18.39 0.98 -45.48
N PRO A 529 -19.41 1.81 -45.71
CA PRO A 529 -19.28 3.25 -45.46
C PRO A 529 -19.17 3.46 -43.95
N PRO A 530 -18.12 4.13 -43.45
CA PRO A 530 -18.12 4.56 -42.06
C PRO A 530 -19.11 5.71 -41.88
N ASP A 531 -19.65 5.88 -40.67
CA ASP A 531 -20.37 7.09 -40.31
C ASP A 531 -19.42 8.30 -40.43
N GLU A 532 -19.66 9.15 -41.43
CA GLU A 532 -18.74 10.24 -41.79
C GLU A 532 -18.52 11.23 -40.64
N THR A 533 -19.48 11.34 -39.74
CA THR A 533 -19.40 12.15 -38.51
C THR A 533 -18.33 11.65 -37.55
N GLU A 534 -18.28 10.34 -37.27
CA GLU A 534 -17.31 9.76 -36.33
C GLU A 534 -15.91 9.69 -36.93
N VAL A 535 -15.79 9.34 -38.23
CA VAL A 535 -14.50 9.36 -38.92
C VAL A 535 -13.94 10.78 -39.08
N ASN A 536 -14.78 11.80 -39.31
CA ASN A 536 -14.29 13.18 -39.38
C ASN A 536 -14.00 13.76 -37.97
N LEU A 537 -14.69 13.31 -36.92
CA LEU A 537 -14.33 13.63 -35.53
C LEU A 537 -12.96 13.02 -35.15
N LEU A 538 -12.74 11.74 -35.47
CA LEU A 538 -11.48 11.05 -35.24
C LEU A 538 -10.33 11.66 -36.06
N LYS A 539 -10.56 12.03 -37.33
CA LYS A 539 -9.58 12.80 -38.12
C LYS A 539 -9.24 14.13 -37.45
N SER A 540 -10.24 14.89 -36.99
CA SER A 540 -9.99 16.17 -36.30
C SER A 540 -9.24 16.00 -34.97
N GLN A 541 -9.42 14.87 -34.28
CA GLN A 541 -8.61 14.53 -33.10
C GLN A 541 -7.18 14.15 -33.49
N VAL A 542 -6.98 13.35 -34.54
CA VAL A 542 -5.64 13.01 -35.08
C VAL A 542 -4.91 14.27 -35.54
N GLU A 543 -5.54 15.16 -36.31
CA GLU A 543 -4.96 16.42 -36.78
C GLU A 543 -4.51 17.33 -35.63
N LYS A 544 -5.31 17.41 -34.55
CA LYS A 544 -4.95 18.15 -33.33
C LYS A 544 -3.76 17.50 -32.62
N LEU A 545 -3.79 16.18 -32.44
CA LEU A 545 -2.70 15.44 -31.79
C LEU A 545 -1.39 15.53 -32.61
N THR A 546 -1.45 15.51 -33.94
CA THR A 546 -0.26 15.73 -34.79
C THR A 546 0.26 17.16 -34.68
N ALA A 547 -0.61 18.17 -34.65
CA ALA A 547 -0.19 19.57 -34.47
C ALA A 547 0.40 19.83 -33.07
N GLU A 548 -0.14 19.20 -32.03
CA GLU A 548 0.45 19.22 -30.68
C GLU A 548 1.80 18.49 -30.65
N LEU A 549 1.96 17.38 -31.37
CA LEU A 549 3.20 16.62 -31.46
C LEU A 549 4.29 17.41 -32.21
N GLU A 550 3.97 18.02 -33.36
CA GLU A 550 4.87 18.94 -34.09
C GLU A 550 5.30 20.13 -33.22
N ALA A 551 4.36 20.73 -32.47
CA ALA A 551 4.66 21.82 -31.54
C ALA A 551 5.58 21.37 -30.39
N LYS A 552 5.43 20.13 -29.90
CA LYS A 552 6.33 19.54 -28.89
C LYS A 552 7.70 19.22 -29.47
N GLU A 553 7.80 18.77 -30.72
CA GLU A 553 9.09 18.53 -31.39
C GLU A 553 9.88 19.82 -31.61
N GLU A 554 9.23 20.90 -32.07
CA GLU A 554 9.89 22.19 -32.23
C GLU A 554 10.28 22.80 -30.87
N GLN A 555 9.48 22.62 -29.82
CA GLN A 555 9.85 22.98 -28.45
C GLN A 555 11.08 22.19 -27.96
N ILE A 556 11.11 20.86 -28.14
CA ILE A 556 12.28 20.02 -27.80
C ILE A 556 13.54 20.46 -28.56
N LYS A 557 13.39 20.92 -29.80
CA LYS A 557 14.47 21.45 -30.66
C LYS A 557 14.95 22.83 -30.19
N GLN A 558 14.03 23.70 -29.76
CA GLN A 558 14.32 24.98 -29.10
C GLN A 558 15.10 24.77 -27.79
N ASP A 559 14.64 23.85 -26.93
CA ASP A 559 15.25 23.53 -25.64
C ASP A 559 16.64 22.90 -25.80
N LYS A 560 16.80 21.98 -26.77
CA LYS A 560 18.11 21.43 -27.15
C LYS A 560 19.07 22.54 -27.59
N LYS A 561 18.62 23.53 -28.35
CA LYS A 561 19.45 24.67 -28.75
C LYS A 561 19.89 25.50 -27.53
N VAL A 562 18.97 25.85 -26.64
CA VAL A 562 19.28 26.58 -25.39
C VAL A 562 20.25 25.80 -24.51
N TYR A 563 20.11 24.47 -24.44
CA TYR A 563 21.04 23.59 -23.73
C TYR A 563 22.46 23.62 -24.34
N TYR A 564 22.60 23.53 -25.67
CA TYR A 564 23.90 23.69 -26.34
C TYR A 564 24.51 25.08 -26.14
N ASP A 565 23.72 26.15 -26.28
CA ASP A 565 24.16 27.53 -26.05
C ASP A 565 24.66 27.74 -24.61
N ASN A 566 24.06 27.06 -23.63
CA ASN A 566 24.48 27.13 -22.23
C ASN A 566 25.70 26.23 -21.93
N LEU A 567 25.83 25.07 -22.55
CA LEU A 567 27.06 24.26 -22.50
C LEU A 567 28.27 25.01 -23.08
N GLU A 568 28.08 25.73 -24.17
CA GLU A 568 29.18 26.46 -24.81
C GLU A 568 29.58 27.71 -24.00
N LYS A 569 28.63 28.41 -23.36
CA LYS A 569 28.94 29.42 -22.32
C LYS A 569 29.72 28.81 -21.16
N ALA A 570 29.32 27.64 -20.66
CA ALA A 570 30.02 26.97 -19.56
C ALA A 570 31.45 26.60 -19.96
N ARG A 571 31.68 26.13 -21.19
CA ARG A 571 33.03 25.89 -21.76
C ARG A 571 33.87 27.16 -21.83
N GLN A 572 33.28 28.28 -22.27
CA GLN A 572 33.97 29.58 -22.33
C GLN A 572 34.35 30.07 -20.92
N VAL A 573 33.47 29.90 -19.93
CA VAL A 573 33.76 30.21 -18.51
C VAL A 573 34.87 29.32 -17.95
N ILE A 574 34.84 28.01 -18.21
CA ILE A 574 35.89 27.07 -17.81
C ILE A 574 37.23 27.41 -18.49
N TYR A 575 37.21 27.80 -19.77
CA TYR A 575 38.42 28.24 -20.49
C TYR A 575 38.98 29.54 -19.90
N ALA A 576 38.13 30.51 -19.57
CA ALA A 576 38.53 31.76 -18.92
C ALA A 576 39.12 31.52 -17.51
N LEU A 577 38.48 30.67 -16.70
CA LEU A 577 38.99 30.26 -15.38
C LEU A 577 40.34 29.55 -15.48
N ASN A 578 40.47 28.56 -16.36
CA ASN A 578 41.74 27.87 -16.60
C ASN A 578 42.83 28.84 -17.09
N THR A 579 42.48 29.87 -17.86
CA THR A 579 43.42 30.90 -18.31
C THR A 579 43.83 31.82 -17.15
N ALA A 580 42.89 32.27 -16.31
CA ALA A 580 43.17 33.13 -15.15
C ALA A 580 44.07 32.42 -14.13
N VAL A 581 43.74 31.17 -13.76
CA VAL A 581 44.54 30.32 -12.87
C VAL A 581 45.95 30.09 -13.43
N LYS A 582 46.07 29.84 -14.74
CA LYS A 582 47.38 29.62 -15.40
C LYS A 582 48.22 30.90 -15.51
N CYS A 583 47.59 32.08 -15.47
CA CYS A 583 48.27 33.37 -15.43
C CYS A 583 48.56 33.87 -14.00
N GLY A 584 48.19 33.11 -12.95
CA GLY A 584 48.43 33.50 -11.56
C GLY A 584 47.66 34.75 -11.11
N ALA A 585 46.55 35.07 -11.78
CA ALA A 585 45.67 36.16 -11.34
C ALA A 585 44.76 35.66 -10.22
N ASP A 586 44.65 36.42 -9.12
CA ASP A 586 43.70 36.14 -8.05
C ASP A 586 42.27 36.12 -8.62
N THR A 587 41.67 34.93 -8.68
CA THR A 587 40.28 34.78 -9.09
C THR A 587 39.39 35.33 -7.98
N ASN A 588 38.51 36.29 -8.31
CA ASN A 588 37.61 37.01 -7.38
C ASN A 588 36.52 36.13 -6.69
N TYR A 589 36.77 34.84 -6.49
CA TYR A 589 35.93 33.92 -5.73
C TYR A 589 36.61 33.62 -4.41
N THR A 590 35.97 33.97 -3.30
CA THR A 590 36.42 33.59 -1.97
C THR A 590 36.25 32.09 -1.75
N ILE A 591 36.87 31.56 -0.69
CA ILE A 591 36.68 30.16 -0.27
C ILE A 591 35.19 29.89 -0.01
N SER A 592 34.46 30.86 0.57
CA SER A 592 33.01 30.80 0.80
C SER A 592 32.21 30.68 -0.49
N ASP A 593 32.59 31.40 -1.56
CA ASP A 593 31.91 31.30 -2.86
C ASP A 593 32.13 29.92 -3.49
N ILE A 594 33.33 29.35 -3.34
CA ILE A 594 33.67 28.01 -3.82
C ILE A 594 32.89 26.93 -3.05
N GLU A 595 32.70 27.11 -1.74
CA GLU A 595 31.91 26.21 -0.89
C GLU A 595 30.41 26.31 -1.18
N ALA A 596 29.88 27.53 -1.37
CA ALA A 596 28.50 27.75 -1.80
C ALA A 596 28.22 27.15 -3.20
N MET A 597 29.17 27.28 -4.14
CA MET A 597 29.06 26.64 -5.46
C MET A 597 29.09 25.11 -5.35
N LYS A 598 29.95 24.52 -4.50
CA LYS A 598 29.95 23.06 -4.24
C LYS A 598 28.63 22.59 -3.64
N ALA A 599 28.08 23.31 -2.67
CA ALA A 599 26.77 22.99 -2.07
C ALA A 599 25.64 23.04 -3.12
N SER A 600 25.65 24.06 -3.99
CA SER A 600 24.67 24.17 -5.08
C SER A 600 24.83 23.08 -6.15
N ILE A 601 26.05 22.58 -6.38
CA ILE A 601 26.30 21.42 -7.26
C ILE A 601 25.74 20.15 -6.62
N ALA A 602 26.10 19.84 -5.37
CA ALA A 602 25.60 18.64 -4.67
C ALA A 602 24.06 18.62 -4.56
N GLN A 603 23.42 19.77 -4.32
CA GLN A 603 21.96 19.89 -4.33
C GLN A 603 21.35 19.58 -5.70
N LYS A 604 22.01 20.01 -6.79
CA LYS A 604 21.56 19.72 -8.17
C LYS A 604 21.82 18.27 -8.57
N GLU A 605 22.90 17.67 -8.09
CA GLU A 605 23.20 16.24 -8.29
C GLU A 605 22.13 15.37 -7.62
N SER A 606 21.76 15.66 -6.36
CA SER A 606 20.64 15.01 -5.67
C SER A 606 19.32 15.16 -6.43
N MET A 607 18.98 16.38 -6.90
CA MET A 607 17.76 16.63 -7.68
C MET A 607 17.77 15.88 -9.03
N ILE A 608 18.94 15.68 -9.64
CA ILE A 608 19.09 14.88 -10.86
C ILE A 608 18.87 13.39 -10.56
N GLU A 609 19.35 12.89 -9.42
CA GLU A 609 19.13 11.51 -8.97
C GLU A 609 17.63 11.24 -8.68
N ASP A 610 16.95 12.16 -7.97
CA ASP A 610 15.50 12.11 -7.76
C ASP A 610 14.69 12.11 -9.07
N MET A 611 15.09 12.95 -10.04
CA MET A 611 14.49 12.98 -11.38
C MET A 611 14.76 11.70 -12.19
N GLN A 612 15.94 11.10 -12.05
CA GLN A 612 16.27 9.83 -12.69
C GLN A 612 15.49 8.67 -12.06
N GLU A 613 15.34 8.62 -10.73
CA GLU A 613 14.57 7.56 -10.08
C GLU A 613 13.08 7.66 -10.41
N SER A 614 12.51 8.86 -10.38
CA SER A 614 11.10 9.09 -10.78
C SER A 614 10.85 8.80 -12.26
N PHE A 615 11.78 9.15 -13.16
CA PHE A 615 11.73 8.74 -14.57
C PHE A 615 11.79 7.21 -14.72
N ASN A 616 12.68 6.53 -13.99
CA ASN A 616 12.79 5.06 -14.03
C ASN A 616 11.51 4.38 -13.50
N ARG A 617 10.91 4.90 -12.42
CA ARG A 617 9.61 4.43 -11.90
C ARG A 617 8.50 4.61 -12.94
N SER A 618 8.45 5.76 -13.62
CA SER A 618 7.49 6.03 -14.70
C SER A 618 7.69 5.09 -15.90
N LYS A 619 8.93 4.84 -16.31
CA LYS A 619 9.28 3.88 -17.38
C LYS A 619 8.84 2.45 -17.04
N ILE A 620 9.02 2.02 -15.78
CA ILE A 620 8.57 0.70 -15.32
C ILE A 620 7.04 0.59 -15.35
N MET A 621 6.31 1.65 -14.99
CA MET A 621 4.84 1.67 -15.11
C MET A 621 4.41 1.58 -16.58
N TYR A 622 5.03 2.34 -17.48
CA TYR A 622 4.71 2.29 -18.91
C TYR A 622 4.99 0.90 -19.52
N GLU A 623 6.09 0.26 -19.15
CA GLU A 623 6.38 -1.13 -19.56
C GLU A 623 5.38 -2.15 -18.99
N GLN A 624 4.73 -1.87 -17.85
CA GLN A 624 3.66 -2.70 -17.30
C GLN A 624 2.34 -2.46 -18.03
N GLU A 625 1.99 -1.20 -18.31
CA GLU A 625 0.82 -0.83 -19.12
C GLU A 625 0.91 -1.42 -20.53
N GLU A 626 2.06 -1.31 -21.21
CA GLU A 626 2.28 -1.90 -22.53
C GLU A 626 2.09 -3.43 -22.52
N ARG A 627 2.58 -4.13 -21.49
CA ARG A 627 2.39 -5.58 -21.32
C ARG A 627 0.92 -5.93 -21.04
N LEU A 628 0.21 -5.15 -20.24
CA LEU A 628 -1.22 -5.36 -19.96
C LEU A 628 -2.07 -5.14 -21.22
N ILE A 629 -1.82 -4.06 -21.97
CA ILE A 629 -2.47 -3.76 -23.25
C ILE A 629 -2.18 -4.86 -24.27
N THR A 630 -0.92 -5.28 -24.41
CA THR A 630 -0.51 -6.35 -25.32
C THR A 630 -1.16 -7.69 -24.96
N THR A 631 -1.25 -8.02 -23.66
CA THR A 631 -1.91 -9.23 -23.18
C THR A 631 -3.41 -9.20 -23.45
N ALA A 632 -4.08 -8.10 -23.11
CA ALA A 632 -5.51 -7.92 -23.37
C ALA A 632 -5.84 -7.94 -24.88
N PHE A 633 -4.97 -7.37 -25.72
CA PHE A 633 -5.12 -7.41 -27.18
C PHE A 633 -4.96 -8.83 -27.73
N HIS A 634 -3.95 -9.58 -27.27
CA HIS A 634 -3.79 -10.99 -27.66
C HIS A 634 -4.94 -11.87 -27.15
N GLU A 635 -5.44 -11.64 -25.94
CA GLU A 635 -6.58 -12.37 -25.40
C GLU A 635 -7.86 -12.06 -26.18
N LEU A 636 -8.15 -10.78 -26.47
CA LEU A 636 -9.27 -10.37 -27.30
C LEU A 636 -9.17 -10.96 -28.72
N ALA A 637 -7.99 -10.91 -29.34
CA ALA A 637 -7.75 -11.52 -30.64
C ALA A 637 -7.98 -13.05 -30.61
N TRP A 638 -7.56 -13.73 -29.54
CA TRP A 638 -7.78 -15.17 -29.37
C TRP A 638 -9.27 -15.49 -29.15
N GLN A 639 -9.99 -14.69 -28.34
CA GLN A 639 -11.43 -14.80 -28.17
C GLN A 639 -12.19 -14.59 -29.49
N LEU A 640 -11.79 -13.62 -30.31
CA LEU A 640 -12.37 -13.38 -31.64
C LEU A 640 -12.06 -14.52 -32.62
N HIS A 641 -10.82 -15.02 -32.67
CA HIS A 641 -10.45 -16.18 -33.46
C HIS A 641 -11.23 -17.45 -33.05
N ARG A 642 -11.41 -17.65 -31.74
CA ARG A 642 -12.21 -18.74 -31.17
C ARG A 642 -13.68 -18.59 -31.58
N LYS A 643 -14.29 -17.43 -31.36
CA LYS A 643 -15.69 -17.15 -31.70
C LYS A 643 -15.95 -17.35 -33.20
N ALA A 644 -15.09 -16.84 -34.06
CA ALA A 644 -15.18 -17.07 -35.50
C ALA A 644 -14.99 -18.57 -35.88
N GLY A 645 -14.26 -19.34 -35.08
CA GLY A 645 -14.17 -20.81 -35.20
C GLY A 645 -15.46 -21.51 -34.79
N GLU A 646 -16.05 -21.12 -33.67
CA GLU A 646 -17.34 -21.63 -33.16
C GLU A 646 -18.49 -21.28 -34.12
N GLU A 647 -18.52 -20.06 -34.69
CA GLU A 647 -19.47 -19.65 -35.73
C GLU A 647 -19.34 -20.48 -37.01
N ARG A 648 -18.11 -20.77 -37.47
CA ARG A 648 -17.88 -21.67 -38.62
C ARG A 648 -18.33 -23.11 -38.34
N LEU A 649 -18.20 -23.58 -37.09
CA LEU A 649 -18.66 -24.91 -36.69
C LEU A 649 -20.19 -24.97 -36.59
N ALA A 650 -20.85 -23.96 -35.99
CA ALA A 650 -22.32 -23.87 -35.91
C ALA A 650 -22.95 -23.93 -37.32
N ILE A 651 -22.41 -23.14 -38.26
CA ILE A 651 -22.83 -23.14 -39.67
C ILE A 651 -22.60 -24.53 -40.32
N ALA A 652 -21.49 -25.22 -40.00
CA ALA A 652 -21.21 -26.56 -40.51
C ALA A 652 -22.11 -27.66 -39.91
N PHE A 653 -22.68 -27.45 -38.73
CA PHE A 653 -23.70 -28.32 -38.12
C PHE A 653 -25.14 -27.94 -38.49
N GLY A 654 -25.34 -26.90 -39.29
CA GLY A 654 -26.66 -26.48 -39.78
C GLY A 654 -27.45 -25.60 -38.81
N GLU A 655 -26.79 -25.02 -37.79
CA GLU A 655 -27.41 -23.98 -36.94
C GLU A 655 -27.39 -22.64 -37.70
N GLU A 656 -28.54 -21.97 -37.81
CA GLU A 656 -28.60 -20.64 -38.40
C GLU A 656 -27.81 -19.63 -37.54
N PRO A 657 -27.03 -18.71 -38.16
CA PRO A 657 -26.26 -17.73 -37.40
C PRO A 657 -27.18 -16.83 -36.57
N PRO A 658 -26.85 -16.56 -35.29
CA PRO A 658 -27.75 -15.87 -34.37
C PRO A 658 -28.02 -14.44 -34.86
N THR A 659 -29.28 -14.18 -35.23
CA THR A 659 -29.73 -12.86 -35.68
C THR A 659 -29.46 -11.78 -34.64
N PHE A 660 -29.33 -10.53 -35.08
CA PHE A 660 -29.02 -9.36 -34.23
C PHE A 660 -29.93 -9.26 -32.99
N LEU A 661 -31.23 -9.57 -33.14
CA LEU A 661 -32.19 -9.59 -32.04
C LEU A 661 -31.92 -10.70 -31.01
N ASN A 662 -31.35 -11.84 -31.40
CA ASN A 662 -30.91 -12.88 -30.47
C ASN A 662 -29.63 -12.47 -29.73
N GLN A 663 -28.66 -11.82 -30.39
CA GLN A 663 -27.50 -11.24 -29.69
C GLN A 663 -27.92 -10.14 -28.71
N GLN A 664 -28.82 -9.24 -29.11
CA GLN A 664 -29.34 -8.17 -28.23
C GLN A 664 -30.13 -8.74 -27.05
N ARG A 665 -30.92 -9.81 -27.25
CA ARG A 665 -31.57 -10.55 -26.16
C ARG A 665 -30.58 -11.23 -25.23
N GLN A 666 -29.52 -11.86 -25.76
CA GLN A 666 -28.45 -12.43 -24.93
C GLN A 666 -27.74 -11.34 -24.12
N LEU A 667 -27.40 -10.18 -24.71
CA LEU A 667 -26.81 -9.05 -23.98
C LEU A 667 -27.74 -8.50 -22.89
N SER A 668 -29.06 -8.51 -23.11
CA SER A 668 -30.05 -8.14 -22.07
C SER A 668 -30.23 -9.20 -20.96
N MET A 669 -29.72 -10.41 -21.15
CA MET A 669 -29.82 -11.54 -20.21
C MET A 669 -28.47 -11.92 -19.59
N THR A 670 -27.35 -11.49 -20.16
CA THR A 670 -26.02 -11.49 -19.51
C THR A 670 -25.97 -10.39 -18.46
N LYS A 671 -26.69 -10.61 -17.35
CA LYS A 671 -26.32 -10.02 -16.06
C LYS A 671 -24.84 -10.37 -15.84
N PRO A 672 -23.94 -9.40 -15.59
CA PRO A 672 -22.52 -9.69 -15.44
C PRO A 672 -22.34 -10.71 -14.32
N LYS A 673 -21.53 -11.74 -14.59
CA LYS A 673 -21.23 -12.80 -13.62
C LYS A 673 -20.26 -12.23 -12.58
N ALA A 674 -20.80 -11.47 -11.64
CA ALA A 674 -20.04 -10.78 -10.61
C ALA A 674 -19.16 -11.78 -9.83
N ALA A 675 -17.84 -11.70 -10.07
CA ALA A 675 -16.89 -11.88 -8.98
C ALA A 675 -17.21 -10.82 -7.91
N GLY A 676 -17.01 -11.18 -6.64
CA GLY A 676 -17.77 -10.58 -5.52
C GLY A 676 -17.73 -9.06 -5.44
N ASP A 677 -18.91 -8.44 -5.39
CA ASP A 677 -19.08 -7.03 -5.09
C ASP A 677 -20.41 -6.78 -4.33
N THR A 678 -20.39 -7.07 -3.03
CA THR A 678 -21.57 -6.95 -2.12
C THR A 678 -21.60 -5.62 -1.36
N TYR A 679 -20.54 -4.80 -1.42
CA TYR A 679 -20.40 -3.60 -0.58
C TYR A 679 -21.21 -2.39 -1.10
N ALA A 680 -21.28 -2.18 -2.42
CA ALA A 680 -21.86 -0.96 -3.00
C ALA A 680 -23.34 -0.69 -2.62
N ASN A 681 -24.16 -1.73 -2.43
CA ASN A 681 -25.58 -1.56 -2.07
C ASN A 681 -25.83 -1.21 -0.60
N HIS A 682 -24.85 -1.41 0.29
CA HIS A 682 -24.93 -0.88 1.65
C HIS A 682 -24.65 0.62 1.68
N SER A 683 -23.67 1.12 0.91
CA SER A 683 -23.26 2.53 0.95
C SER A 683 -24.41 3.51 0.67
N TYR A 684 -25.28 3.22 -0.31
CA TYR A 684 -26.44 4.08 -0.60
C TYR A 684 -27.55 4.00 0.47
N ARG A 685 -27.70 2.86 1.17
CA ARG A 685 -28.61 2.72 2.32
C ARG A 685 -28.07 3.42 3.58
N TRP A 686 -26.76 3.36 3.81
CA TRP A 686 -26.11 4.08 4.91
C TRP A 686 -26.08 5.59 4.66
N LEU A 687 -25.95 6.05 3.42
CA LEU A 687 -26.03 7.47 3.05
C LEU A 687 -27.41 8.08 3.33
N THR A 688 -28.51 7.37 3.06
CA THR A 688 -29.86 7.87 3.39
C THR A 688 -30.13 7.87 4.90
N VAL A 689 -29.63 6.88 5.63
CA VAL A 689 -29.68 6.86 7.11
C VAL A 689 -28.84 7.98 7.72
N LEU A 690 -27.63 8.25 7.21
CA LEU A 690 -26.78 9.36 7.63
C LEU A 690 -27.42 10.73 7.33
N LEU A 691 -28.01 10.91 6.13
CA LEU A 691 -28.73 12.14 5.80
C LEU A 691 -29.95 12.36 6.72
N ALA A 692 -30.67 11.30 7.08
CA ALA A 692 -31.75 11.38 8.05
C ALA A 692 -31.25 11.75 9.46
N LEU A 693 -30.16 11.12 9.93
CA LEU A 693 -29.54 11.44 11.23
C LEU A 693 -29.01 12.87 11.29
N VAL A 694 -28.40 13.38 10.22
CA VAL A 694 -27.92 14.77 10.13
C VAL A 694 -29.10 15.75 10.16
N PHE A 695 -30.21 15.46 9.47
CA PHE A 695 -31.42 16.29 9.56
C PHE A 695 -32.05 16.28 10.95
N VAL A 696 -32.06 15.13 11.65
CA VAL A 696 -32.54 15.02 13.04
C VAL A 696 -31.61 15.78 14.00
N SER A 697 -30.29 15.73 13.81
CA SER A 697 -29.32 16.49 14.60
C SER A 697 -29.41 18.00 14.40
N ALA A 698 -29.93 18.47 13.26
CA ALA A 698 -30.18 19.89 13.01
C ALA A 698 -31.50 20.41 13.63
N ALA A 699 -32.40 19.50 14.05
CA ALA A 699 -33.76 19.83 14.49
C ALA A 699 -33.98 19.73 16.02
N CYS A 700 -33.07 19.09 16.77
CA CYS A 700 -33.13 19.00 18.23
C CYS A 700 -31.81 19.42 18.90
N GLY A 701 -31.90 20.10 20.04
CA GLY A 701 -30.75 20.49 20.85
C GLY A 701 -29.97 19.29 21.40
N SER A 702 -28.69 19.52 21.70
CA SER A 702 -27.65 18.53 22.01
C SER A 702 -28.03 17.42 22.99
N ASP A 703 -28.88 17.75 23.96
CA ASP A 703 -28.99 16.98 25.20
C ASP A 703 -29.89 15.74 25.05
N THR A 704 -30.77 15.73 24.04
CA THR A 704 -31.60 14.55 23.69
C THR A 704 -30.88 13.55 22.80
N TRP A 705 -29.82 13.97 22.08
CA TRP A 705 -29.09 13.13 21.15
C TRP A 705 -28.29 12.04 21.86
N TRP A 706 -27.64 12.38 22.97
CA TRP A 706 -26.85 11.42 23.76
C TRP A 706 -27.69 10.30 24.36
N GLN A 707 -28.88 10.60 24.88
CA GLN A 707 -29.80 9.58 25.43
C GLN A 707 -30.33 8.60 24.37
N ALA A 708 -30.46 9.03 23.11
CA ALA A 708 -30.83 8.14 22.02
C ALA A 708 -29.67 7.20 21.61
N VAL A 709 -28.43 7.71 21.63
CA VAL A 709 -27.22 6.92 21.32
C VAL A 709 -26.92 5.89 22.42
N ASP A 710 -26.98 6.27 23.70
CA ASP A 710 -26.72 5.36 24.83
C ASP A 710 -27.66 4.15 24.84
N CYS A 711 -28.95 4.35 24.50
CA CYS A 711 -29.93 3.27 24.36
C CYS A 711 -29.59 2.29 23.22
N CYS A 712 -28.83 2.70 22.20
CA CYS A 712 -28.46 1.85 21.06
C CYS A 712 -27.16 1.06 21.27
N VAL A 713 -26.35 1.40 22.27
CA VAL A 713 -25.04 0.77 22.53
C VAL A 713 -25.15 -0.48 23.44
N VAL A 714 -26.24 -0.63 24.19
CA VAL A 714 -26.51 -1.83 25.00
C VAL A 714 -27.24 -2.88 24.13
N GLY A 715 -26.46 -3.81 23.58
CA GLY A 715 -26.91 -4.66 22.47
C GLY A 715 -28.07 -5.62 22.77
N HIS A 716 -29.04 -5.62 21.86
CA HIS A 716 -29.92 -6.76 21.57
C HIS A 716 -30.31 -6.75 20.09
N GLU A 717 -30.53 -7.91 19.49
CA GLU A 717 -30.93 -8.00 18.08
C GLU A 717 -32.34 -7.42 17.87
N PHE A 718 -32.45 -6.38 17.04
CA PHE A 718 -33.72 -5.80 16.56
C PHE A 718 -33.81 -5.91 15.04
N ASN A 719 -35.03 -6.11 14.53
CA ASN A 719 -35.27 -6.32 13.10
C ASN A 719 -35.48 -4.98 12.37
N GLU A 720 -35.19 -4.90 11.06
CA GLU A 720 -35.32 -3.64 10.29
C GLU A 720 -36.72 -3.00 10.42
N ALA A 721 -37.77 -3.81 10.62
CA ALA A 721 -39.16 -3.34 10.78
C ALA A 721 -39.43 -2.56 12.07
N ASP A 722 -38.78 -2.92 13.18
CA ASP A 722 -39.06 -2.37 14.51
C ASP A 722 -38.50 -0.94 14.64
N ILE A 723 -37.30 -0.72 14.08
CA ILE A 723 -36.65 0.60 14.01
C ILE A 723 -37.49 1.56 13.16
N PHE A 724 -38.05 1.09 12.04
CA PHE A 724 -38.97 1.89 11.23
C PHE A 724 -40.27 2.23 11.97
N GLN A 725 -40.88 1.30 12.72
CA GLN A 725 -42.05 1.62 13.54
C GLN A 725 -41.73 2.63 14.66
N PHE A 726 -40.57 2.51 15.32
CA PHE A 726 -40.16 3.42 16.39
C PHE A 726 -39.98 4.86 15.87
N ILE A 727 -39.25 5.04 14.77
CA ILE A 727 -39.08 6.35 14.11
C ILE A 727 -40.44 6.91 13.67
N TRP A 728 -41.31 6.07 13.09
CA TRP A 728 -42.63 6.49 12.62
C TRP A 728 -43.55 6.96 13.76
N HIS A 729 -43.57 6.26 14.89
CA HIS A 729 -44.40 6.65 16.05
C HIS A 729 -43.86 7.87 16.81
N VAL A 730 -42.54 8.10 16.81
CA VAL A 730 -41.92 9.20 17.56
C VAL A 730 -41.92 10.53 16.78
N PHE A 731 -41.67 10.52 15.46
CA PHE A 731 -41.50 11.77 14.69
C PHE A 731 -42.77 12.29 14.01
N PHE A 732 -43.70 11.43 13.58
CA PHE A 732 -44.89 11.89 12.83
C PHE A 732 -46.00 12.64 13.59
N PRO A 733 -46.10 12.65 14.95
CA PRO A 733 -47.10 13.48 15.64
C PRO A 733 -46.97 15.00 15.41
N SER A 734 -45.81 15.49 14.97
CA SER A 734 -45.50 16.93 14.92
C SER A 734 -45.81 17.63 13.59
N PHE A 735 -46.14 16.90 12.52
CA PHE A 735 -46.56 17.49 11.24
C PHE A 735 -48.00 17.10 10.90
N GLY A 736 -48.93 18.01 11.18
CA GLY A 736 -50.37 17.84 10.97
C GLY A 736 -50.78 17.82 9.49
N LEU A 737 -50.48 16.74 8.79
CA LEU A 737 -50.92 16.46 7.42
C LEU A 737 -51.85 15.24 7.39
N THR A 738 -53.16 15.50 7.38
CA THR A 738 -54.16 14.46 7.14
C THR A 738 -54.09 13.98 5.70
N PHE A 739 -53.72 12.71 5.49
CA PHE A 739 -53.91 12.02 4.22
C PHE A 739 -54.92 10.89 4.33
N TYR A 740 -55.67 10.69 3.24
CA TYR A 740 -56.91 9.93 3.24
C TYR A 740 -56.70 8.42 3.28
N ASP A 741 -57.62 7.73 3.96
CA ASP A 741 -57.74 6.27 3.90
C ASP A 741 -58.19 5.83 2.51
N CYS A 742 -57.62 4.72 2.03
CA CYS A 742 -58.12 4.01 0.84
C CYS A 742 -57.78 2.51 0.92
N THR A 743 -57.96 1.91 2.09
CA THR A 743 -58.01 0.46 2.20
C THR A 743 -59.29 -0.10 1.59
N GLU A 744 -59.19 -0.90 0.51
CA GLU A 744 -59.97 -2.15 0.37
C GLU A 744 -59.62 -2.95 -0.91
N ARG A 745 -59.09 -4.16 -0.72
CA ARG A 745 -59.81 -5.35 -1.20
C ARG A 745 -59.43 -6.62 -0.44
N SER A 746 -60.41 -7.17 0.28
CA SER A 746 -60.27 -8.35 1.12
C SER A 746 -60.26 -9.66 0.32
N ARG A 747 -59.44 -10.63 0.77
CA ARG A 747 -59.76 -12.08 0.95
C ARG A 747 -58.50 -12.86 1.39
N PHE A 748 -58.56 -13.99 2.11
CA PHE A 748 -59.42 -14.44 3.22
C PHE A 748 -58.84 -15.79 3.72
N GLU A 749 -58.53 -15.96 5.01
CA GLU A 749 -58.30 -17.27 5.67
C GLU A 749 -57.10 -18.16 5.16
N LYS A 750 -56.63 -19.22 5.83
CA LYS A 750 -57.07 -19.95 7.05
C LYS A 750 -55.89 -20.69 7.74
N LYS A 751 -55.66 -20.43 9.04
CA LYS A 751 -55.02 -21.37 10.04
C LYS A 751 -53.54 -21.76 9.75
N LYS A 752 -52.72 -22.20 10.73
CA LYS A 752 -52.91 -22.51 12.16
C LYS A 752 -51.55 -22.33 12.88
N THR A 753 -51.53 -21.74 14.07
CA THR A 753 -50.35 -21.75 14.96
C THR A 753 -50.67 -22.56 16.22
N LEU A 754 -49.70 -23.30 16.75
CA LEU A 754 -49.71 -23.75 18.14
C LEU A 754 -48.29 -23.67 18.69
N CYS A 755 -48.08 -22.89 19.74
CA CYS A 755 -46.79 -22.72 20.38
C CYS A 755 -46.50 -23.90 21.33
N TYR A 756 -45.23 -24.07 21.71
CA TYR A 756 -44.88 -24.25 23.13
C TYR A 756 -43.48 -23.67 23.39
N CYS A 757 -43.35 -22.92 24.48
CA CYS A 757 -42.11 -22.25 24.87
C CYS A 757 -41.37 -23.07 25.93
N VAL A 758 -40.04 -22.92 25.99
CA VAL A 758 -39.21 -23.34 27.12
C VAL A 758 -38.38 -22.14 27.58
N PRO A 759 -38.58 -21.62 28.81
CA PRO A 759 -37.77 -20.53 29.34
C PRO A 759 -36.49 -21.06 30.01
N PRO A 760 -35.35 -20.36 29.89
CA PRO A 760 -34.21 -20.57 30.77
C PRO A 760 -34.40 -19.79 32.08
N PHE A 761 -33.92 -20.35 33.20
CA PHE A 761 -33.32 -19.56 34.28
C PHE A 761 -32.56 -20.50 35.22
N GLY A 762 -31.36 -20.08 35.62
CA GLY A 762 -30.65 -20.65 36.76
C GLY A 762 -30.08 -19.51 37.58
N ASN A 763 -30.18 -19.58 38.90
CA ASN A 763 -29.32 -18.78 39.76
C ASN A 763 -29.12 -19.39 41.16
N CYS A 764 -28.05 -18.93 41.80
CA CYS A 764 -27.36 -19.46 42.96
C CYS A 764 -28.22 -19.91 44.17
N GLY A 765 -27.80 -21.01 44.80
CA GLY A 765 -28.19 -21.41 46.15
C GLY A 765 -27.15 -22.36 46.75
N ALA A 766 -26.24 -21.84 47.59
CA ALA A 766 -25.18 -22.63 48.22
C ALA A 766 -25.52 -22.95 49.69
N VAL A 767 -25.17 -24.15 50.18
CA VAL A 767 -24.78 -24.41 51.60
C VAL A 767 -24.29 -25.87 51.77
N VAL A 768 -23.12 -26.01 52.42
CA VAL A 768 -22.58 -27.13 53.26
C VAL A 768 -23.00 -28.60 52.98
N GLY A 769 -22.02 -29.53 52.80
CA GLY A 769 -22.30 -30.97 52.57
C GLY A 769 -21.40 -32.06 53.20
N ARG A 770 -20.05 -31.95 53.14
CA ARG A 770 -19.02 -32.94 53.59
C ARG A 770 -18.89 -34.26 52.78
N LEU A 771 -17.68 -34.86 52.87
CA LEU A 771 -17.30 -36.29 52.69
C LEU A 771 -17.44 -36.92 51.28
N ASN A 772 -16.58 -37.83 50.80
CA ASN A 772 -15.18 -38.17 51.18
C ASN A 772 -14.50 -39.08 50.11
N VAL A 773 -13.18 -39.29 50.24
CA VAL A 773 -12.35 -40.36 49.61
C VAL A 773 -12.04 -40.20 48.10
N CYS A 774 -10.95 -40.86 47.70
CA CYS A 774 -10.20 -40.76 46.44
C CYS A 774 -10.39 -42.05 45.56
N PRO A 775 -9.70 -42.21 44.41
CA PRO A 775 -9.95 -43.26 43.39
C PRO A 775 -9.32 -44.64 43.82
N PRO A 776 -9.18 -45.71 42.99
CA PRO A 776 -9.22 -45.79 41.51
C PRO A 776 -9.77 -47.12 40.90
N VAL A 777 -9.20 -47.50 39.74
CA VAL A 777 -9.23 -48.81 39.02
C VAL A 777 -10.15 -48.89 37.79
N SER A 778 -9.50 -48.79 36.62
CA SER A 778 -9.93 -49.40 35.34
C SER A 778 -9.51 -50.89 35.36
N PRO A 779 -10.20 -51.83 34.67
CA PRO A 779 -9.95 -51.96 33.23
C PRO A 779 -11.12 -52.48 32.34
N ALA A 780 -10.97 -52.19 31.04
CA ALA A 780 -11.34 -53.02 29.88
C ALA A 780 -12.77 -53.61 29.76
N LYS A 781 -13.50 -53.09 28.76
CA LYS A 781 -13.59 -53.81 27.48
C LYS A 781 -13.70 -52.85 26.29
#